data_AF-J2HDL4-F1
#
_entry.id   AF-J2HDL4-F1
#
_cell.length_a   1.000
_cell.length_b   1.000
_cell.length_c   1.000
_cell.angle_alpha   90.00
_cell.angle_beta   90.00
_cell.angle_gamma   90.00
#
_symmetry.space_group_name_H-M   'P 1'
#
loop_
_entity.id
_entity.type
_entity.pdbx_description
1 polymer ?
#
loop_
_entity_poly.entity_id
_entity_poly.type
_entity_poly.pdbx_seq_one_letter_code
_entity_poly.pdbx_strand_id
1 'polypeptide(L)'
;MSYAVSNFRKLAVQFPKLLSTTLNPAIPLLQTVDELMASSEKVTLPARWVLWTLDRYRNSRPYHEAVVKGRSFVDFAGNAVRPPTTAEIDASAEVLARYSIDACIAALTPSTSSTLSVTQCVEMLYFDREDLKHQSSRLSRTGKHDRARAIRQTWRAIALAIHQHDPTDGSANALAYAEYHLNISNTLSSTFSSKFDEARQFSRDMASSARSTSTFFTSFFPNYFHDETEMVSNDSLIDAMESFMSENFDDAHQHFLRWTQINSGRSNNGSARHDSNIFNQALCLQLSIISQGNMPDWREINALLSSPSLNIYRTARALWDHTEKVVVFSRDMGSAGNADSLKEALSELAAFGHLLSIDAPISPRDRSASIEEKIKLPEVVDLYDEVAASRQSWDIIATHMLRMPLIMRCDYEKLNFDRSINATCSMDGGYKNTSDLESLSNSKLLDYAAAVMSTVHSEEIIHRWKTAWTKSSRQISLRDAPGALSGIREFHAAFRATPHLVEVLGAHVEQVPGKVRKETLVTLNLRRCWKEAPTHLLLDRKTNLAAGQLAYMRPRWNRSLKTGYNGADEPLLPSRAPAWMEIFASWSGGKGPVIPDRFLDWVRQFDIEKQALALRLLTSFRFYNDDDIRDRWARLFARDLPYEAKSPDAVLVPAGSLTKSGTHHAYLLRQALSRLSPSECGIDPSIAFMEARQLIDGDSRPGPIVIFDDFIGSGDQMARFIANLHAKNPNLKARKIFVIAIVAFDEAIRRLENQFASLSVKVFASDRLPESARAFHARNPIWDSDQDRSRARTWASQLGRQLVAGVEGMESERDALGWKGGEALIAFSYNTPNNTLPIFWSRTRSGAAWAPLFERYG
;
A
#
# COMPACT_ATOMS: atom_id res chain seq x y z
N MET A 1 -18.83 -5.09 33.13
CA MET A 1 -17.82 -5.28 32.07
C MET A 1 -17.90 -4.31 30.90
N SER A 2 -19.08 -3.89 30.40
CA SER A 2 -19.17 -2.90 29.30
C SER A 2 -18.37 -1.62 29.54
N TYR A 3 -18.42 -1.09 30.77
CA TYR A 3 -17.58 0.04 31.19
C TYR A 3 -16.07 -0.24 31.12
N ALA A 4 -15.62 -1.48 31.36
CA ALA A 4 -14.19 -1.84 31.29
C ALA A 4 -13.70 -1.72 29.86
N VAL A 5 -14.43 -2.25 28.89
CA VAL A 5 -14.08 -2.15 27.46
C VAL A 5 -14.09 -0.70 26.99
N SER A 6 -15.10 0.07 27.41
CA SER A 6 -15.19 1.50 27.08
C SER A 6 -14.01 2.30 27.66
N ASN A 7 -13.68 2.06 28.93
CA ASN A 7 -12.53 2.67 29.59
C ASN A 7 -11.21 2.21 28.98
N PHE A 8 -11.11 0.93 28.59
CA PHE A 8 -9.94 0.38 27.92
C PHE A 8 -9.67 1.11 26.60
N ARG A 9 -10.71 1.37 25.79
CA ARG A 9 -10.58 2.16 24.57
C ARG A 9 -10.11 3.59 24.85
N LYS A 10 -10.63 4.24 25.91
CA LYS A 10 -10.17 5.58 26.31
C LYS A 10 -8.68 5.56 26.72
N LEU A 11 -8.27 4.55 27.47
CA LEU A 11 -6.88 4.36 27.85
C LEU A 11 -5.99 4.05 26.63
N ALA A 12 -6.44 3.24 25.68
CA ALA A 12 -5.72 2.94 24.45
C ALA A 12 -5.52 4.17 23.55
N VAL A 13 -6.45 5.12 23.56
CA VAL A 13 -6.27 6.40 22.87
C VAL A 13 -5.24 7.29 23.58
N GLN A 14 -5.22 7.30 24.92
CA GLN A 14 -4.25 8.07 25.71
C GLN A 14 -2.85 7.46 25.70
N PHE A 15 -2.79 6.13 25.61
CA PHE A 15 -1.58 5.34 25.73
C PHE A 15 -1.46 4.32 24.58
N PRO A 16 -1.36 4.78 23.31
CA PRO A 16 -1.39 3.90 22.13
C PRO A 16 -0.16 2.99 22.02
N LYS A 17 0.93 3.30 22.72
CA LYS A 17 2.10 2.42 22.81
C LYS A 17 1.94 1.28 23.83
N LEU A 18 0.99 1.42 24.75
CA LEU A 18 0.74 0.49 25.85
C LEU A 18 -0.44 -0.43 25.56
N LEU A 19 -1.52 0.11 24.97
CA LEU A 19 -2.77 -0.59 24.75
C LEU A 19 -3.21 -0.41 23.29
N SER A 20 -3.59 -1.52 22.66
CA SER A 20 -4.18 -1.49 21.32
C SER A 20 -5.67 -1.19 21.38
N THR A 21 -6.18 -0.30 20.52
CA THR A 21 -7.63 -0.01 20.43
C THR A 21 -8.45 -1.21 19.95
N THR A 22 -7.82 -2.19 19.32
CA THR A 22 -8.47 -3.39 18.76
C THR A 22 -8.33 -4.63 19.64
N LEU A 23 -7.73 -4.54 20.83
CA LEU A 23 -7.35 -5.66 21.74
C LEU A 23 -6.38 -6.68 21.15
N ASN A 24 -6.35 -6.82 19.82
CA ASN A 24 -5.44 -7.66 19.07
C ASN A 24 -4.57 -6.78 18.12
N PRO A 25 -3.24 -6.81 18.26
CA PRO A 25 -2.55 -7.69 19.16
C PRO A 25 -2.40 -7.08 20.56
N ALA A 26 -2.59 -7.89 21.60
CA ALA A 26 -2.40 -7.46 22.98
C ALA A 26 -0.90 -7.27 23.28
N ILE A 27 -0.64 -6.36 24.21
CA ILE A 27 0.68 -5.99 24.70
C ILE A 27 0.75 -6.36 26.19
N PRO A 28 1.63 -7.30 26.60
CA PRO A 28 1.84 -7.64 28.01
C PRO A 28 2.42 -6.45 28.78
N LEU A 29 1.94 -6.20 30.00
CA LEU A 29 2.34 -5.04 30.81
C LEU A 29 3.22 -5.49 31.99
N LEU A 30 4.43 -4.92 32.10
CA LEU A 30 5.36 -5.32 33.17
C LEU A 30 4.97 -4.73 34.54
N GLN A 31 4.60 -3.45 34.54
CA GLN A 31 4.64 -2.59 35.72
C GLN A 31 3.38 -2.69 36.59
N THR A 32 3.49 -2.39 37.89
CA THR A 32 2.31 -2.29 38.77
C THR A 32 1.49 -1.05 38.41
N VAL A 33 0.19 -1.09 38.66
CA VAL A 33 -0.69 0.05 38.31
C VAL A 33 -0.32 1.32 39.09
N ASP A 34 0.39 1.18 40.21
CA ASP A 34 0.88 2.29 41.02
C ASP A 34 1.81 3.23 40.25
N GLU A 35 2.61 2.71 39.31
CA GLU A 35 3.51 3.52 38.47
C GLU A 35 2.73 4.28 37.37
N LEU A 36 1.65 3.71 36.84
CA LEU A 36 0.74 4.46 35.95
C LEU A 36 0.07 5.59 36.71
N MET A 37 -0.37 5.30 37.94
CA MET A 37 -1.01 6.29 38.80
C MET A 37 -0.02 7.36 39.28
N ALA A 38 1.27 7.06 39.39
CA ALA A 38 2.30 8.07 39.64
C ALA A 38 2.53 9.00 38.43
N SER A 39 2.24 8.53 37.21
CA SER A 39 2.30 9.32 35.97
C SER A 39 1.00 10.11 35.65
N SER A 40 0.11 10.28 36.64
CA SER A 40 -1.33 10.61 36.49
C SER A 40 -1.71 11.92 35.81
N GLU A 41 -0.78 12.82 35.45
CA GLU A 41 -1.14 14.11 34.84
C GLU A 41 -1.89 13.99 33.50
N LYS A 42 -1.85 12.81 32.85
CA LYS A 42 -2.45 12.58 31.52
C LYS A 42 -3.67 11.65 31.50
N VAL A 43 -4.08 11.06 32.63
CA VAL A 43 -5.16 10.06 32.64
C VAL A 43 -6.53 10.71 32.87
N THR A 44 -7.46 10.62 31.91
CA THR A 44 -8.80 11.25 32.06
C THR A 44 -9.79 10.43 32.90
N LEU A 45 -9.42 9.21 33.29
CA LEU A 45 -10.26 8.31 34.08
C LEU A 45 -9.86 8.32 35.55
N PRO A 46 -10.81 8.24 36.51
CA PRO A 46 -10.48 8.08 37.91
C PRO A 46 -9.64 6.82 38.16
N ALA A 47 -8.67 6.90 39.07
CA ALA A 47 -7.72 5.83 39.42
C ALA A 47 -8.35 4.43 39.53
N ARG A 48 -9.45 4.33 40.29
CA ARG A 48 -10.21 3.09 40.50
C ARG A 48 -10.68 2.43 39.19
N TRP A 49 -11.04 3.23 38.19
CA TRP A 49 -11.50 2.74 36.89
C TRP A 49 -10.34 2.30 36.00
N VAL A 50 -9.17 2.94 36.13
CA VAL A 50 -7.95 2.56 35.45
C VAL A 50 -7.47 1.20 35.96
N LEU A 51 -7.31 1.09 37.29
CA LEU A 51 -6.97 -0.15 38.00
C LEU A 51 -7.88 -1.30 37.60
N TRP A 52 -9.18 -1.10 37.74
CA TRP A 52 -10.17 -2.10 37.39
C TRP A 52 -10.10 -2.50 35.91
N THR A 53 -9.91 -1.54 35.00
CA THR A 53 -9.81 -1.83 33.56
C THR A 53 -8.56 -2.63 33.21
N LEU A 54 -7.40 -2.26 33.76
CA LEU A 54 -6.14 -2.95 33.51
C LEU A 54 -6.10 -4.35 34.10
N ASP A 55 -6.70 -4.55 35.28
CA ASP A 55 -6.88 -5.87 35.87
C ASP A 55 -7.68 -6.79 34.93
N ARG A 56 -8.82 -6.31 34.41
CA ARG A 56 -9.60 -7.11 33.45
C ARG A 56 -8.88 -7.37 32.13
N TYR A 57 -8.07 -6.41 31.66
CA TYR A 57 -7.26 -6.60 30.48
C TYR A 57 -6.16 -7.66 30.67
N ARG A 58 -5.47 -7.67 31.83
CA ARG A 58 -4.45 -8.68 32.15
C ARG A 58 -5.02 -10.09 32.24
N ASN A 59 -6.26 -10.19 32.73
CA ASN A 59 -7.00 -11.43 32.82
C ASN A 59 -7.80 -11.75 31.54
N SER A 60 -7.46 -11.14 30.40
CA SER A 60 -8.14 -11.40 29.13
C SER A 60 -7.38 -12.43 28.29
N ARG A 61 -8.10 -13.21 27.48
CA ARG A 61 -7.47 -14.18 26.56
C ARG A 61 -6.44 -13.55 25.63
N PRO A 62 -6.70 -12.39 24.96
CA PRO A 62 -5.70 -11.76 24.10
C PRO A 62 -4.37 -11.49 24.84
N TYR A 63 -4.44 -11.10 26.11
CA TYR A 63 -3.26 -10.88 26.95
C TYR A 63 -2.46 -12.16 27.19
N HIS A 64 -3.12 -13.23 27.64
CA HIS A 64 -2.46 -14.52 27.86
C HIS A 64 -1.90 -15.11 26.56
N GLU A 65 -2.61 -14.98 25.43
CA GLU A 65 -2.08 -15.38 24.13
C GLU A 65 -0.82 -14.60 23.75
N ALA A 66 -0.77 -13.29 24.06
CA ALA A 66 0.40 -12.48 23.80
C ALA A 66 1.61 -12.95 24.63
N VAL A 67 1.40 -13.30 25.90
CA VAL A 67 2.43 -13.87 26.77
C VAL A 67 2.92 -15.22 26.25
N VAL A 68 2.02 -16.15 25.89
CA VAL A 68 2.38 -17.47 25.33
C VAL A 68 3.13 -17.35 24.00
N LYS A 69 2.82 -16.34 23.19
CA LYS A 69 3.54 -16.02 21.95
C LYS A 69 4.91 -15.37 22.20
N GLY A 70 5.37 -15.25 23.45
CA GLY A 70 6.69 -14.73 23.81
C GLY A 70 6.82 -13.22 23.65
N ARG A 71 5.72 -12.46 23.63
CA ARG A 71 5.79 -10.99 23.47
C ARG A 71 6.36 -10.35 24.72
N SER A 72 7.36 -9.49 24.53
CA SER A 72 7.98 -8.75 25.62
C SER A 72 6.96 -7.90 26.39
N PHE A 73 7.10 -7.92 27.72
CA PHE A 73 6.43 -6.98 28.58
C PHE A 73 6.93 -5.57 28.32
N VAL A 74 6.03 -4.59 28.33
CA VAL A 74 6.36 -3.17 28.15
C VAL A 74 6.18 -2.35 29.44
N ASP A 75 6.94 -1.27 29.56
CA ASP A 75 6.76 -0.20 30.56
C ASP A 75 5.68 0.82 30.14
N PHE A 76 5.36 1.79 30.99
CA PHE A 76 4.39 2.85 30.67
C PHE A 76 4.80 3.83 29.57
N ALA A 77 6.06 3.83 29.15
CA ALA A 77 6.52 4.56 27.96
C ALA A 77 6.35 3.74 26.67
N GLY A 78 5.96 2.47 26.79
CA GLY A 78 5.82 1.52 25.69
C GLY A 78 7.14 0.89 25.26
N ASN A 79 8.20 1.01 26.07
CA ASN A 79 9.47 0.36 25.80
C ASN A 79 9.39 -1.11 26.23
N ALA A 80 9.92 -2.00 25.40
CA ALA A 80 10.08 -3.40 25.77
C ALA A 80 11.09 -3.53 26.92
N VAL A 81 10.69 -4.16 28.01
CA VAL A 81 11.53 -4.32 29.20
C VAL A 81 12.17 -5.70 29.25
N ARG A 82 11.36 -6.75 29.13
CA ARG A 82 11.85 -8.14 29.10
C ARG A 82 10.85 -9.10 28.42
N PRO A 83 11.33 -10.20 27.83
CA PRO A 83 10.46 -11.30 27.44
C PRO A 83 9.79 -11.96 28.67
N PRO A 84 8.67 -12.68 28.47
CA PRO A 84 8.08 -13.48 29.52
C PRO A 84 8.99 -14.67 29.85
N THR A 85 9.06 -14.99 31.14
CA THR A 85 9.76 -16.17 31.65
C THR A 85 8.99 -17.44 31.29
N THR A 86 9.67 -18.60 31.30
CA THR A 86 9.01 -19.90 31.07
C THR A 86 7.84 -20.11 32.02
N ALA A 87 7.99 -19.75 33.31
CA ALA A 87 6.90 -19.85 34.29
C ALA A 87 5.68 -18.96 33.95
N GLU A 88 5.90 -17.75 33.41
CA GLU A 88 4.81 -16.86 32.99
C GLU A 88 4.11 -17.35 31.71
N ILE A 89 4.88 -17.94 30.79
CA ILE A 89 4.36 -18.61 29.59
C ILE A 89 3.50 -19.82 30.00
N ASP A 90 4.03 -20.68 30.87
CA ASP A 90 3.35 -21.88 31.34
C ASP A 90 2.07 -21.54 32.12
N ALA A 91 2.14 -20.55 33.02
CA ALA A 91 0.96 -20.06 33.75
C ALA A 91 -0.10 -19.47 32.80
N SER A 92 0.31 -18.70 31.80
CA SER A 92 -0.63 -18.18 30.80
C SER A 92 -1.21 -19.27 29.92
N ALA A 93 -0.43 -20.29 29.55
CA ALA A 93 -0.90 -21.45 28.80
C ALA A 93 -1.90 -22.27 29.62
N GLU A 94 -1.66 -22.44 30.92
CA GLU A 94 -2.60 -23.09 31.84
C GLU A 94 -3.92 -22.31 31.93
N VAL A 95 -3.86 -20.98 32.05
CA VAL A 95 -5.07 -20.14 32.03
C VAL A 95 -5.84 -20.28 30.72
N LEU A 96 -5.15 -20.25 29.56
CA LEU A 96 -5.80 -20.43 28.25
C LEU A 96 -6.46 -21.80 28.10
N ALA A 97 -5.81 -22.86 28.62
CA ALA A 97 -6.32 -24.23 28.59
C ALA A 97 -7.52 -24.39 29.53
N ARG A 98 -7.42 -23.88 30.76
CA ARG A 98 -8.46 -23.97 31.79
C ARG A 98 -9.71 -23.17 31.43
N TYR A 99 -9.53 -21.98 30.87
CA TYR A 99 -10.61 -21.08 30.48
C TYR A 99 -10.70 -21.01 28.95
N SER A 100 -10.82 -22.14 28.26
CA SER A 100 -11.13 -22.16 26.82
C SER A 100 -12.51 -21.55 26.55
N ILE A 101 -12.77 -21.08 25.32
CA ILE A 101 -14.09 -20.48 25.00
C ILE A 101 -15.21 -21.49 25.28
N ASP A 102 -15.03 -22.75 24.84
CA ASP A 102 -16.02 -23.81 25.04
C ASP A 102 -16.21 -24.16 26.52
N ALA A 103 -15.12 -24.21 27.30
CA ALA A 103 -15.21 -24.47 28.74
C ALA A 103 -15.92 -23.32 29.48
N CYS A 104 -15.68 -22.07 29.10
CA CYS A 104 -16.37 -20.91 29.65
C CYS A 104 -17.85 -20.89 29.25
N ILE A 105 -18.20 -21.19 27.99
CA ILE A 105 -19.60 -21.28 27.54
C ILE A 105 -20.32 -22.38 28.30
N ALA A 106 -19.70 -23.56 28.43
CA ALA A 106 -20.26 -24.66 29.22
C ALA A 106 -20.53 -24.18 30.65
N ALA A 107 -19.54 -23.57 31.32
CA ALA A 107 -19.67 -23.09 32.70
C ALA A 107 -20.80 -22.07 32.94
N LEU A 108 -21.22 -21.33 31.90
CA LEU A 108 -22.35 -20.39 31.97
C LEU A 108 -23.70 -21.01 31.59
N THR A 109 -23.70 -22.24 31.09
CA THR A 109 -24.92 -22.95 30.68
C THR A 109 -25.54 -23.68 31.90
N PRO A 110 -26.81 -23.41 32.26
CA PRO A 110 -27.42 -23.87 33.51
C PRO A 110 -27.41 -25.39 33.77
N SER A 111 -27.22 -26.21 32.73
CA SER A 111 -27.29 -27.67 32.80
C SER A 111 -25.95 -28.37 33.09
N THR A 112 -24.84 -27.64 33.25
CA THR A 112 -23.52 -28.25 33.45
C THR A 112 -22.92 -27.91 34.82
N SER A 113 -22.44 -28.93 35.54
CA SER A 113 -21.68 -28.73 36.77
C SER A 113 -20.24 -28.35 36.44
N SER A 114 -19.92 -27.06 36.44
CA SER A 114 -18.56 -26.58 36.22
C SER A 114 -17.88 -26.19 37.54
N THR A 115 -16.59 -26.52 37.66
CA THR A 115 -15.73 -26.06 38.76
C THR A 115 -15.09 -24.70 38.46
N LEU A 116 -15.31 -24.15 37.26
CA LEU A 116 -14.78 -22.84 36.87
C LEU A 116 -15.54 -21.72 37.58
N SER A 117 -14.81 -20.65 37.95
CA SER A 117 -15.43 -19.44 38.45
C SER A 117 -16.23 -18.78 37.33
N VAL A 118 -17.55 -18.75 37.52
CA VAL A 118 -18.50 -18.09 36.63
C VAL A 118 -18.10 -16.65 36.33
N THR A 119 -17.67 -15.89 37.35
CA THR A 119 -17.20 -14.51 37.20
C THR A 119 -15.99 -14.40 36.26
N GLN A 120 -15.00 -15.30 36.39
CA GLN A 120 -13.83 -15.31 35.51
C GLN A 120 -14.18 -15.74 34.08
N CYS A 121 -15.10 -16.71 33.92
CA CYS A 121 -15.62 -17.10 32.61
C CYS A 121 -16.29 -15.92 31.91
N VAL A 122 -17.16 -15.17 32.60
CA VAL A 122 -17.80 -13.97 32.06
C VAL A 122 -16.76 -12.94 31.62
N GLU A 123 -15.73 -12.68 32.43
CA GLU A 123 -14.68 -11.71 32.13
C GLU A 123 -13.86 -12.05 30.89
N MET A 124 -13.39 -13.30 30.80
CA MET A 124 -12.68 -13.81 29.63
C MET A 124 -13.53 -13.66 28.37
N LEU A 125 -14.80 -14.08 28.46
CA LEU A 125 -15.73 -14.06 27.35
C LEU A 125 -16.10 -12.64 26.89
N TYR A 126 -16.14 -11.65 27.79
CA TYR A 126 -16.44 -10.26 27.40
C TYR A 126 -15.38 -9.65 26.47
N PHE A 127 -14.09 -9.93 26.70
CA PHE A 127 -13.01 -9.49 25.81
C PHE A 127 -12.99 -10.30 24.52
N ASP A 128 -13.18 -11.62 24.59
CA ASP A 128 -13.30 -12.50 23.42
C ASP A 128 -14.43 -12.02 22.50
N ARG A 129 -15.58 -11.66 23.06
CA ARG A 129 -16.75 -11.14 22.33
C ARG A 129 -16.43 -9.88 21.51
N GLU A 130 -15.73 -8.92 22.12
CA GLU A 130 -15.37 -7.67 21.43
C GLU A 130 -14.30 -7.89 20.37
N ASP A 131 -13.33 -8.78 20.60
CA ASP A 131 -12.33 -9.14 19.60
C ASP A 131 -12.96 -9.87 18.42
N LEU A 132 -13.82 -10.88 18.65
CA LEU A 132 -14.55 -11.60 17.60
C LEU A 132 -15.47 -10.68 16.77
N LYS A 133 -16.09 -9.68 17.40
CA LYS A 133 -16.85 -8.62 16.69
C LYS A 133 -15.95 -7.86 15.70
N HIS A 134 -14.76 -7.47 16.11
CA HIS A 134 -13.81 -6.75 15.24
C HIS A 134 -13.22 -7.67 14.16
N GLN A 135 -12.84 -8.90 14.53
CA GLN A 135 -12.31 -9.90 13.60
C GLN A 135 -13.32 -10.25 12.51
N SER A 136 -14.57 -10.55 12.87
CA SER A 136 -15.62 -10.85 11.87
C SER A 136 -15.88 -9.66 10.95
N SER A 137 -15.96 -8.44 11.49
CA SER A 137 -16.12 -7.22 10.69
C SER A 137 -14.98 -7.03 9.69
N ARG A 138 -13.73 -7.25 10.11
CA ARG A 138 -12.55 -7.23 9.22
C ARG A 138 -12.64 -8.32 8.16
N LEU A 139 -13.00 -9.54 8.53
CA LEU A 139 -13.08 -10.66 7.61
C LEU A 139 -14.16 -10.49 6.54
N SER A 140 -15.34 -9.98 6.93
CA SER A 140 -16.41 -9.62 5.99
C SER A 140 -15.94 -8.54 5.01
N ARG A 141 -15.26 -7.48 5.48
CA ARG A 141 -14.65 -6.48 4.59
C ARG A 141 -13.59 -7.09 3.67
N THR A 142 -12.93 -8.17 4.09
CA THR A 142 -11.97 -8.88 3.26
C THR A 142 -12.57 -9.97 2.37
N GLY A 143 -13.88 -10.15 2.40
CA GLY A 143 -14.62 -11.13 1.60
C GLY A 143 -14.50 -12.58 2.05
N LYS A 144 -14.01 -12.79 3.27
CA LYS A 144 -13.87 -14.12 3.88
C LYS A 144 -15.15 -14.46 4.67
N HIS A 145 -16.29 -14.53 3.98
CA HIS A 145 -17.61 -14.62 4.61
C HIS A 145 -17.80 -15.89 5.44
N ASP A 146 -17.31 -17.05 4.98
CA ASP A 146 -17.44 -18.29 5.74
C ASP A 146 -16.66 -18.23 7.07
N ARG A 147 -15.45 -17.67 7.03
CA ARG A 147 -14.66 -17.46 8.24
C ARG A 147 -15.29 -16.41 9.16
N ALA A 148 -15.86 -15.35 8.59
CA ALA A 148 -16.59 -14.35 9.36
C ALA A 148 -17.86 -14.95 10.00
N ARG A 149 -18.57 -15.82 9.29
CA ARG A 149 -19.74 -16.56 9.76
C ARG A 149 -19.38 -17.48 10.92
N ALA A 150 -18.32 -18.27 10.80
CA ALA A 150 -17.83 -19.12 11.88
C ALA A 150 -17.50 -18.31 13.15
N ILE A 151 -16.81 -17.18 13.00
CA ILE A 151 -16.52 -16.27 14.13
C ILE A 151 -17.79 -15.66 14.71
N ARG A 152 -18.79 -15.30 13.88
CA ARG A 152 -20.08 -14.78 14.33
C ARG A 152 -20.91 -15.83 15.07
N GLN A 153 -20.78 -17.11 14.71
CA GLN A 153 -21.39 -18.22 15.46
C GLN A 153 -20.79 -18.33 16.86
N THR A 154 -19.46 -18.34 16.98
CA THR A 154 -18.78 -18.30 18.29
C THR A 154 -19.17 -17.06 19.07
N TRP A 155 -19.19 -15.89 18.42
CA TRP A 155 -19.61 -14.64 19.05
C TRP A 155 -21.04 -14.69 19.59
N ARG A 156 -22.00 -15.21 18.80
CA ARG A 156 -23.38 -15.42 19.26
C ARG A 156 -23.45 -16.35 20.46
N ALA A 157 -22.74 -17.48 20.40
CA ALA A 157 -22.72 -18.45 21.51
C ALA A 157 -22.21 -17.81 22.81
N ILE A 158 -21.16 -16.99 22.73
CA ILE A 158 -20.64 -16.22 23.86
C ILE A 158 -21.67 -15.21 24.37
N ALA A 159 -22.30 -14.44 23.47
CA ALA A 159 -23.29 -13.43 23.86
C ALA A 159 -24.53 -14.08 24.51
N LEU A 160 -24.96 -15.24 24.02
CA LEU A 160 -26.05 -16.02 24.58
C LEU A 160 -25.71 -16.54 25.98
N ALA A 161 -24.52 -17.13 26.15
CA ALA A 161 -24.06 -17.63 27.44
C ALA A 161 -23.98 -16.51 28.50
N ILE A 162 -23.44 -15.33 28.12
CA ILE A 162 -23.42 -14.15 29.00
C ILE A 162 -24.83 -13.68 29.33
N HIS A 163 -25.75 -13.63 28.36
CA HIS A 163 -27.12 -13.18 28.58
C HIS A 163 -27.93 -14.12 29.47
N GLN A 164 -27.78 -15.44 29.29
CA GLN A 164 -28.42 -16.46 30.14
C GLN A 164 -27.94 -16.36 31.60
N HIS A 165 -26.67 -16.01 31.81
CA HIS A 165 -26.11 -15.84 33.14
C HIS A 165 -26.46 -14.48 33.78
N ASP A 166 -26.37 -13.39 33.01
CA ASP A 166 -26.58 -12.01 33.46
C ASP A 166 -27.56 -11.28 32.51
N PRO A 167 -28.88 -11.44 32.68
CA PRO A 167 -29.91 -10.93 31.75
C PRO A 167 -30.18 -9.43 31.94
N THR A 168 -29.15 -8.61 31.75
CA THR A 168 -29.25 -7.15 31.70
C THR A 168 -29.63 -6.66 30.30
N ASP A 169 -30.17 -5.45 30.20
CA ASP A 169 -30.39 -4.79 28.90
C ASP A 169 -29.10 -4.74 28.06
N GLY A 170 -27.94 -4.62 28.72
CA GLY A 170 -26.64 -4.61 28.05
C GLY A 170 -26.26 -5.97 27.44
N SER A 171 -26.58 -7.09 28.09
CA SER A 171 -26.31 -8.43 27.54
C SER A 171 -27.34 -8.83 26.49
N ALA A 172 -28.61 -8.47 26.68
CA ALA A 172 -29.68 -8.66 25.71
C ALA A 172 -29.36 -7.92 24.39
N ASN A 173 -28.97 -6.65 24.48
CA ASN A 173 -28.54 -5.86 23.31
C ASN A 173 -27.31 -6.46 22.62
N ALA A 174 -26.37 -7.04 23.38
CA ALA A 174 -25.19 -7.68 22.81
C ALA A 174 -25.52 -8.99 22.08
N LEU A 175 -26.46 -9.78 22.61
CA LEU A 175 -26.96 -10.99 21.98
C LEU A 175 -27.70 -10.65 20.68
N ALA A 176 -28.68 -9.74 20.75
CA ALA A 176 -29.43 -9.29 19.58
C ALA A 176 -28.49 -8.75 18.47
N TYR A 177 -27.42 -8.05 18.85
CA TYR A 177 -26.43 -7.58 17.90
C TYR A 177 -25.59 -8.70 17.26
N ALA A 178 -25.19 -9.71 18.04
CA ALA A 178 -24.50 -10.88 17.50
C ALA A 178 -25.40 -11.69 16.55
N GLU A 179 -26.68 -11.84 16.89
CA GLU A 179 -27.69 -12.50 16.06
C GLU A 179 -27.95 -11.75 14.77
N TYR A 180 -28.09 -10.43 14.83
CA TYR A 180 -28.21 -9.57 13.65
C TYR A 180 -27.05 -9.79 12.66
N HIS A 181 -25.80 -9.75 13.12
CA HIS A 181 -24.63 -9.96 12.24
C HIS A 181 -24.52 -11.39 11.70
N LEU A 182 -24.86 -12.38 12.51
CA LEU A 182 -24.88 -13.77 12.07
C LEU A 182 -25.95 -13.99 10.99
N ASN A 183 -27.14 -13.43 11.17
CA ASN A 183 -28.24 -13.54 10.23
C ASN A 183 -27.93 -12.83 8.91
N ILE A 184 -27.25 -11.68 8.90
CA ILE A 184 -26.70 -11.08 7.66
C ILE A 184 -25.79 -12.07 6.93
N SER A 185 -24.85 -12.68 7.66
CA SER A 185 -23.93 -13.67 7.09
C SER A 185 -24.67 -14.88 6.51
N ASN A 186 -25.69 -15.36 7.20
CA ASN A 186 -26.49 -16.50 6.77
C ASN A 186 -27.34 -16.14 5.54
N THR A 187 -27.98 -14.97 5.52
CA THR A 187 -28.72 -14.47 4.35
C THR A 187 -27.83 -14.46 3.12
N LEU A 188 -26.67 -13.80 3.17
CA LEU A 188 -25.74 -13.73 2.04
C LEU A 188 -25.27 -15.13 1.59
N SER A 189 -24.89 -15.99 2.55
CA SER A 189 -24.41 -17.34 2.26
C SER A 189 -25.49 -18.21 1.59
N SER A 190 -26.73 -18.16 2.11
CA SER A 190 -27.87 -18.88 1.53
C SER A 190 -28.26 -18.32 0.16
N THR A 191 -28.24 -16.99 -0.03
CA THR A 191 -28.46 -16.36 -1.35
C THR A 191 -27.42 -16.82 -2.38
N PHE A 192 -26.13 -16.84 -2.02
CA PHE A 192 -25.06 -17.30 -2.93
C PHE A 192 -25.10 -18.80 -3.22
N SER A 193 -25.74 -19.58 -2.36
CA SER A 193 -25.92 -21.02 -2.54
C SER A 193 -27.29 -21.35 -3.18
N SER A 194 -28.00 -20.35 -3.71
CA SER A 194 -29.34 -20.49 -4.30
C SER A 194 -30.39 -21.10 -3.35
N LYS A 195 -30.24 -20.91 -2.04
CA LYS A 195 -31.18 -21.34 -1.00
C LYS A 195 -32.06 -20.17 -0.56
N PHE A 196 -32.91 -19.69 -1.47
CA PHE A 196 -33.62 -18.42 -1.29
C PHE A 196 -34.60 -18.41 -0.12
N ASP A 197 -35.29 -19.52 0.16
CA ASP A 197 -36.18 -19.62 1.32
C ASP A 197 -35.46 -19.50 2.66
N GLU A 198 -34.29 -20.16 2.79
CA GLU A 198 -33.42 -19.97 3.96
C GLU A 198 -32.96 -18.51 4.06
N ALA A 199 -32.57 -17.89 2.94
CA ALA A 199 -32.11 -16.51 2.91
C ALA A 199 -33.20 -15.53 3.39
N ARG A 200 -34.45 -15.71 2.95
CA ARG A 200 -35.63 -14.94 3.42
C ARG A 200 -35.86 -15.15 4.91
N GLN A 201 -35.79 -16.40 5.40
CA GLN A 201 -35.95 -16.67 6.82
C GLN A 201 -34.89 -15.93 7.65
N PHE A 202 -33.62 -16.03 7.27
CA PHE A 202 -32.54 -15.29 7.96
C PHE A 202 -32.69 -13.76 7.84
N SER A 203 -33.21 -13.26 6.72
CA SER A 203 -33.52 -11.84 6.51
C SER A 203 -34.59 -11.34 7.49
N ARG A 204 -35.65 -12.13 7.71
CA ARG A 204 -36.68 -11.83 8.72
C ARG A 204 -36.17 -11.96 10.14
N ASP A 205 -35.36 -12.97 10.43
CA ASP A 205 -34.74 -13.16 11.76
C ASP A 205 -33.81 -11.99 12.09
N MET A 206 -33.03 -11.51 11.12
CA MET A 206 -32.22 -10.30 11.23
C MET A 206 -33.08 -9.08 11.62
N ALA A 207 -34.23 -8.86 10.95
CA ALA A 207 -35.15 -7.77 11.28
C ALA A 207 -35.77 -7.91 12.67
N SER A 208 -36.10 -9.13 13.08
CA SER A 208 -36.56 -9.43 14.43
C SER A 208 -35.51 -9.10 15.50
N SER A 209 -34.26 -9.53 15.30
CA SER A 209 -33.15 -9.22 16.21
C SER A 209 -32.92 -7.71 16.33
N ALA A 210 -33.01 -6.95 15.23
CA ALA A 210 -32.90 -5.49 15.29
C ALA A 210 -34.03 -4.86 16.14
N ARG A 211 -35.29 -5.28 15.93
CA ARG A 211 -36.47 -4.78 16.67
C ARG A 211 -36.41 -5.04 18.17
N SER A 212 -35.79 -6.13 18.59
CA SER A 212 -35.67 -6.48 20.01
C SER A 212 -34.82 -5.49 20.84
N THR A 213 -34.09 -4.57 20.20
CA THR A 213 -33.21 -3.60 20.86
C THR A 213 -33.84 -2.20 20.95
N SER A 214 -34.53 -1.92 22.05
CA SER A 214 -35.30 -0.67 22.25
C SER A 214 -34.46 0.61 22.33
N THR A 215 -33.17 0.52 22.67
CA THR A 215 -32.34 1.68 23.06
C THR A 215 -31.31 2.10 22.01
N PHE A 216 -31.11 1.31 20.95
CA PHE A 216 -29.90 1.43 20.12
C PHE A 216 -30.12 1.23 18.62
N PHE A 217 -31.37 1.26 18.16
CA PHE A 217 -31.75 1.06 16.75
C PHE A 217 -30.89 1.93 15.81
N THR A 218 -30.67 3.22 16.10
CA THR A 218 -29.87 4.12 15.25
C THR A 218 -28.35 3.87 15.24
N SER A 219 -27.80 3.09 16.18
CA SER A 219 -26.34 2.85 16.29
C SER A 219 -25.86 1.58 15.57
N PHE A 220 -26.79 0.66 15.25
CA PHE A 220 -26.48 -0.61 14.61
C PHE A 220 -26.31 -0.48 13.09
N PHE A 221 -26.80 0.61 12.51
CA PHE A 221 -26.99 0.83 11.07
C PHE A 221 -25.93 1.62 10.29
N PRO A 222 -24.71 1.96 10.75
CA PRO A 222 -23.87 2.81 9.93
C PRO A 222 -23.32 2.13 8.67
N ASN A 223 -23.50 0.81 8.46
CA ASN A 223 -22.80 0.09 7.38
C ASN A 223 -23.61 -0.85 6.45
N TYR A 224 -24.85 -1.28 6.74
CA TYR A 224 -25.55 -2.28 5.90
C TYR A 224 -26.99 -1.92 5.51
N PHE A 225 -27.79 -1.49 6.47
CA PHE A 225 -29.14 -0.97 6.28
C PHE A 225 -29.21 0.37 6.98
N HIS A 226 -29.96 1.33 6.47
CA HIS A 226 -30.13 2.65 7.08
C HIS A 226 -31.26 2.65 8.12
N ASP A 227 -32.30 1.85 7.88
CA ASP A 227 -33.46 1.73 8.74
C ASP A 227 -34.17 0.37 8.61
N GLU A 228 -35.22 0.18 9.42
CA GLU A 228 -36.02 -1.05 9.44
C GLU A 228 -36.71 -1.35 8.12
N THR A 229 -37.16 -0.33 7.38
CA THR A 229 -37.85 -0.58 6.11
C THR A 229 -36.88 -1.09 5.06
N GLU A 230 -35.65 -0.60 5.04
CA GLU A 230 -34.62 -1.13 4.16
C GLU A 230 -34.31 -2.59 4.49
N MET A 231 -34.32 -2.97 5.78
CA MET A 231 -34.19 -4.36 6.19
C MET A 231 -35.37 -5.23 5.75
N VAL A 232 -36.61 -4.75 5.92
CA VAL A 232 -37.81 -5.49 5.55
C VAL A 232 -37.93 -5.64 4.03
N SER A 233 -37.48 -4.62 3.27
CA SER A 233 -37.44 -4.70 1.82
C SER A 233 -36.35 -5.61 1.28
N ASN A 234 -35.44 -6.13 2.12
CA ASN A 234 -34.38 -7.05 1.70
C ASN A 234 -34.92 -8.34 1.05
N ASP A 235 -36.13 -8.77 1.41
CA ASP A 235 -36.79 -9.90 0.76
C ASP A 235 -37.03 -9.63 -0.73
N SER A 236 -37.39 -8.40 -1.12
CA SER A 236 -37.53 -8.01 -2.53
C SER A 236 -36.21 -8.13 -3.30
N LEU A 237 -35.06 -7.97 -2.65
CA LEU A 237 -33.76 -8.15 -3.31
C LEU A 237 -33.42 -9.63 -3.47
N ILE A 238 -33.76 -10.45 -2.49
CA ILE A 238 -33.61 -11.90 -2.57
C ILE A 238 -34.48 -12.44 -3.71
N ASP A 239 -35.73 -11.98 -3.80
CA ASP A 239 -36.66 -12.33 -4.89
C ASP A 239 -36.10 -11.90 -6.25
N ALA A 240 -35.55 -10.68 -6.36
CA ALA A 240 -34.94 -10.21 -7.60
C ALA A 240 -33.77 -11.10 -8.04
N MET A 241 -32.93 -11.54 -7.11
CA MET A 241 -31.81 -12.45 -7.37
C MET A 241 -32.29 -13.85 -7.78
N GLU A 242 -33.32 -14.39 -7.13
CA GLU A 242 -33.92 -15.67 -7.48
C GLU A 242 -34.49 -15.65 -8.91
N SER A 243 -35.27 -14.61 -9.24
CA SER A 243 -35.81 -14.42 -10.58
C SER A 243 -34.70 -14.28 -11.63
N PHE A 244 -33.64 -13.52 -11.33
CA PHE A 244 -32.51 -13.35 -12.25
C PHE A 244 -31.76 -14.66 -12.49
N MET A 245 -31.45 -15.41 -11.44
CA MET A 245 -30.76 -16.71 -11.54
C MET A 245 -31.61 -17.78 -12.22
N SER A 246 -32.94 -17.58 -12.26
CA SER A 246 -33.90 -18.42 -12.99
C SER A 246 -34.19 -17.91 -14.41
N GLU A 247 -33.38 -16.97 -14.92
CA GLU A 247 -33.51 -16.35 -16.25
C GLU A 247 -34.82 -15.57 -16.46
N ASN A 248 -35.56 -15.26 -15.39
CA ASN A 248 -36.77 -14.46 -15.42
C ASN A 248 -36.45 -12.98 -15.15
N PHE A 249 -35.86 -12.33 -16.15
CA PHE A 249 -35.35 -10.96 -16.05
C PHE A 249 -36.46 -9.91 -15.87
N ASP A 250 -37.69 -10.18 -16.33
CA ASP A 250 -38.83 -9.27 -16.12
C ASP A 250 -39.25 -9.25 -14.65
N ASP A 251 -39.45 -10.42 -14.03
CA ASP A 251 -39.75 -10.50 -12.60
C ASP A 251 -38.62 -9.91 -11.77
N ALA A 252 -37.35 -10.19 -12.13
CA ALA A 252 -36.19 -9.61 -11.48
C ALA A 252 -36.23 -8.06 -11.51
N HIS A 253 -36.57 -7.48 -12.65
CA HIS A 253 -36.77 -6.04 -12.81
C HIS A 253 -37.90 -5.52 -11.90
N GLN A 254 -39.05 -6.19 -11.84
CA GLN A 254 -40.18 -5.79 -10.98
C GLN A 254 -39.80 -5.82 -9.49
N HIS A 255 -39.05 -6.83 -9.07
CA HIS A 255 -38.58 -6.94 -7.69
C HIS A 255 -37.58 -5.84 -7.31
N PHE A 256 -36.63 -5.51 -8.20
CA PHE A 256 -35.73 -4.36 -8.00
C PHE A 256 -36.49 -3.03 -7.98
N LEU A 257 -37.45 -2.83 -8.88
CA LEU A 257 -38.31 -1.64 -8.90
C LEU A 257 -39.12 -1.49 -7.61
N ARG A 258 -39.72 -2.58 -7.12
CA ARG A 258 -40.45 -2.61 -5.85
C ARG A 258 -39.56 -2.21 -4.68
N TRP A 259 -38.31 -2.69 -4.64
CA TRP A 259 -37.34 -2.26 -3.65
C TRP A 259 -37.07 -0.75 -3.72
N THR A 260 -36.83 -0.21 -4.93
CA THR A 260 -36.61 1.24 -5.13
C THR A 260 -37.81 2.06 -4.67
N GLN A 261 -39.03 1.64 -4.99
CA GLN A 261 -40.26 2.32 -4.59
C GLN A 261 -40.43 2.37 -3.07
N ILE A 262 -40.24 1.24 -2.38
CA ILE A 262 -40.33 1.16 -0.91
C ILE A 262 -39.33 2.13 -0.23
N ASN A 263 -38.17 2.31 -0.85
CA ASN A 263 -37.08 3.13 -0.31
C ASN A 263 -37.02 4.55 -0.89
N SER A 264 -37.92 4.90 -1.82
CA SER A 264 -37.99 6.23 -2.44
C SER A 264 -38.43 7.32 -1.45
N GLY A 265 -37.83 8.51 -1.54
CA GLY A 265 -38.17 9.65 -0.67
C GLY A 265 -37.45 9.69 0.69
N ARG A 266 -36.51 8.77 0.93
CA ARG A 266 -35.68 8.75 2.16
C ARG A 266 -34.35 9.47 1.94
N SER A 267 -33.64 9.77 3.02
CA SER A 267 -32.28 10.35 2.99
C SER A 267 -31.21 9.50 2.28
N ASN A 268 -31.62 8.38 1.67
CA ASN A 268 -30.76 7.40 1.00
C ASN A 268 -30.56 7.66 -0.50
N ASN A 269 -31.13 8.74 -1.06
CA ASN A 269 -30.80 9.18 -2.42
C ASN A 269 -29.28 9.42 -2.51
N GLY A 270 -28.58 8.58 -3.27
CA GLY A 270 -27.12 8.59 -3.41
C GLY A 270 -26.35 7.60 -2.53
N SER A 271 -27.02 6.68 -1.81
CA SER A 271 -26.35 5.52 -1.22
C SER A 271 -25.91 4.54 -2.32
N ALA A 272 -24.73 3.94 -2.17
CA ALA A 272 -24.20 2.99 -3.15
C ALA A 272 -25.13 1.79 -3.40
N ARG A 273 -25.92 1.41 -2.39
CA ARG A 273 -26.95 0.37 -2.48
C ARG A 273 -28.11 0.80 -3.37
N HIS A 274 -28.65 2.00 -3.16
CA HIS A 274 -29.70 2.57 -4.01
C HIS A 274 -29.24 2.70 -5.47
N ASP A 275 -28.03 3.21 -5.67
CA ASP A 275 -27.44 3.43 -6.99
C ASP A 275 -27.20 2.12 -7.76
N SER A 276 -26.77 1.07 -7.05
CA SER A 276 -26.60 -0.26 -7.64
C SER A 276 -27.93 -0.94 -7.95
N ASN A 277 -28.97 -0.65 -7.15
CA ASN A 277 -30.31 -1.15 -7.42
C ASN A 277 -30.92 -0.53 -8.68
N ILE A 278 -30.73 0.78 -8.89
CA ILE A 278 -31.14 1.48 -10.12
C ILE A 278 -30.43 0.89 -11.34
N PHE A 279 -29.12 0.61 -11.22
CA PHE A 279 -28.39 -0.05 -12.30
C PHE A 279 -28.93 -1.46 -12.58
N ASN A 280 -29.13 -2.28 -11.54
CA ASN A 280 -29.64 -3.64 -11.70
C ASN A 280 -31.05 -3.65 -12.31
N GLN A 281 -31.89 -2.67 -11.95
CA GLN A 281 -33.19 -2.45 -12.57
C GLN A 281 -33.05 -2.23 -14.08
N ALA A 282 -32.24 -1.24 -14.50
CA ALA A 282 -32.02 -0.94 -15.91
C ALA A 282 -31.44 -2.14 -16.68
N LEU A 283 -30.51 -2.88 -16.07
CA LEU A 283 -29.93 -4.09 -16.65
C LEU A 283 -30.97 -5.20 -16.88
N CYS A 284 -31.78 -5.53 -15.86
CA CYS A 284 -32.79 -6.57 -15.98
C CYS A 284 -33.85 -6.22 -17.03
N LEU A 285 -34.20 -4.94 -17.16
CA LEU A 285 -35.10 -4.48 -18.23
C LEU A 285 -34.53 -4.77 -19.62
N GLN A 286 -33.25 -4.45 -19.87
CA GLN A 286 -32.62 -4.71 -21.16
C GLN A 286 -32.48 -6.21 -21.44
N LEU A 287 -32.13 -7.02 -20.42
CA LEU A 287 -32.06 -8.48 -20.56
C LEU A 287 -33.43 -9.11 -20.86
N SER A 288 -34.51 -8.59 -20.27
CA SER A 288 -35.88 -8.99 -20.59
C SER A 288 -36.21 -8.73 -22.06
N ILE A 289 -35.88 -7.55 -22.58
CA ILE A 289 -36.07 -7.19 -24.00
C ILE A 289 -35.30 -8.15 -24.92
N ILE A 290 -34.04 -8.47 -24.59
CA ILE A 290 -33.22 -9.43 -25.35
C ILE A 290 -33.83 -10.84 -25.34
N SER A 291 -34.32 -11.30 -24.18
CA SER A 291 -34.92 -12.63 -24.04
C SER A 291 -36.18 -12.82 -24.91
N GLN A 292 -36.85 -11.71 -25.27
CA GLN A 292 -38.01 -11.69 -26.15
C GLN A 292 -37.63 -11.59 -27.65
N GLY A 293 -36.33 -11.57 -27.98
CA GLY A 293 -35.83 -11.43 -29.35
C GLY A 293 -35.79 -9.99 -29.87
N ASN A 294 -35.93 -9.00 -28.99
CA ASN A 294 -35.92 -7.58 -29.36
C ASN A 294 -34.54 -6.94 -29.13
N MET A 295 -34.25 -5.85 -29.86
CA MET A 295 -33.02 -5.09 -29.69
C MET A 295 -33.08 -4.17 -28.46
N PRO A 296 -32.15 -4.28 -27.50
CA PRO A 296 -32.10 -3.44 -26.31
C PRO A 296 -31.63 -2.01 -26.60
N ASP A 297 -32.06 -1.04 -25.76
CA ASP A 297 -31.56 0.33 -25.75
C ASP A 297 -30.58 0.56 -24.59
N TRP A 298 -29.29 0.53 -24.93
CA TRP A 298 -28.22 0.68 -23.94
C TRP A 298 -27.99 2.11 -23.46
N ARG A 299 -28.71 3.12 -23.99
CA ARG A 299 -28.47 4.52 -23.64
C ARG A 299 -28.68 4.80 -22.15
N GLU A 300 -29.69 4.19 -21.54
CA GLU A 300 -29.98 4.35 -20.11
C GLU A 300 -28.86 3.77 -19.24
N ILE A 301 -28.42 2.54 -19.53
CA ILE A 301 -27.32 1.92 -18.78
C ILE A 301 -26.02 2.68 -18.98
N ASN A 302 -25.72 3.11 -20.20
CA ASN A 302 -24.54 3.94 -20.48
C ASN A 302 -24.61 5.29 -19.75
N ALA A 303 -25.79 5.91 -19.66
CA ALA A 303 -25.97 7.15 -18.90
C ALA A 303 -25.76 6.93 -17.40
N LEU A 304 -26.26 5.83 -16.82
CA LEU A 304 -26.02 5.45 -15.43
C LEU A 304 -24.53 5.19 -15.18
N LEU A 305 -23.87 4.41 -16.03
CA LEU A 305 -22.44 4.10 -15.96
C LEU A 305 -21.52 5.31 -16.17
N SER A 306 -22.03 6.35 -16.84
CA SER A 306 -21.30 7.60 -17.11
C SER A 306 -21.65 8.70 -16.09
N SER A 307 -22.63 8.48 -15.22
CA SER A 307 -23.08 9.48 -14.26
C SER A 307 -22.10 9.61 -13.10
N PRO A 308 -21.46 10.78 -12.90
CA PRO A 308 -20.50 10.99 -11.81
C PRO A 308 -21.17 11.07 -10.43
N SER A 309 -22.50 11.11 -10.36
CA SER A 309 -23.27 11.17 -9.10
C SER A 309 -23.72 9.82 -8.57
N LEU A 310 -23.62 8.76 -9.37
CA LEU A 310 -24.05 7.41 -8.99
C LEU A 310 -22.85 6.61 -8.45
N ASN A 311 -22.92 6.22 -7.18
CA ASN A 311 -21.98 5.32 -6.51
C ASN A 311 -22.23 3.86 -6.93
N ILE A 312 -22.21 3.56 -8.23
CA ILE A 312 -22.41 2.20 -8.75
C ILE A 312 -21.25 1.31 -8.28
N TYR A 313 -21.56 0.19 -7.63
CA TYR A 313 -20.57 -0.79 -7.19
C TYR A 313 -19.85 -1.43 -8.39
N ARG A 314 -18.56 -1.78 -8.22
CA ARG A 314 -17.78 -2.49 -9.27
C ARG A 314 -18.38 -3.84 -9.63
N THR A 315 -19.22 -4.44 -8.79
CA THR A 315 -19.95 -5.68 -9.07
C THR A 315 -21.00 -5.50 -10.16
N ALA A 316 -21.74 -4.39 -10.14
CA ALA A 316 -22.63 -3.97 -11.23
C ALA A 316 -21.86 -3.73 -12.53
N ARG A 317 -20.63 -3.17 -12.45
CA ARG A 317 -19.73 -3.02 -13.61
C ARG A 317 -19.15 -4.37 -14.08
N ALA A 318 -18.78 -5.27 -13.19
CA ALA A 318 -18.31 -6.61 -13.57
C ALA A 318 -19.43 -7.40 -14.24
N LEU A 319 -20.65 -7.32 -13.71
CA LEU A 319 -21.84 -7.88 -14.34
C LEU A 319 -22.12 -7.22 -15.70
N TRP A 320 -21.85 -5.92 -15.85
CA TRP A 320 -21.90 -5.25 -17.15
C TRP A 320 -20.86 -5.80 -18.14
N ASP A 321 -19.62 -6.04 -17.71
CA ASP A 321 -18.57 -6.58 -18.56
C ASP A 321 -18.91 -8.02 -19.01
N HIS A 322 -19.59 -8.80 -18.16
CA HIS A 322 -20.16 -10.10 -18.54
C HIS A 322 -21.36 -9.94 -19.48
N THR A 323 -22.21 -8.94 -19.26
CA THR A 323 -23.33 -8.58 -20.15
C THR A 323 -22.84 -8.11 -21.53
N GLU A 324 -21.68 -7.45 -21.61
CA GLU A 324 -21.11 -6.94 -22.88
C GLU A 324 -20.90 -8.07 -23.90
N LYS A 325 -20.60 -9.29 -23.45
CA LYS A 325 -20.54 -10.47 -24.33
C LYS A 325 -21.90 -10.79 -24.95
N VAL A 326 -22.97 -10.72 -24.16
CA VAL A 326 -24.36 -10.88 -24.64
C VAL A 326 -24.73 -9.73 -25.59
N VAL A 327 -24.26 -8.51 -25.31
CA VAL A 327 -24.47 -7.33 -26.16
C VAL A 327 -23.79 -7.49 -27.52
N VAL A 328 -22.52 -7.88 -27.56
CA VAL A 328 -21.77 -8.15 -28.79
C VAL A 328 -22.48 -9.25 -29.59
N PHE A 329 -22.89 -10.33 -28.92
CA PHE A 329 -23.60 -11.44 -29.57
C PHE A 329 -24.95 -11.00 -30.16
N SER A 330 -25.71 -10.18 -29.45
CA SER A 330 -27.00 -9.62 -29.92
C SER A 330 -26.85 -8.68 -31.12
N ARG A 331 -25.71 -7.98 -31.26
CA ARG A 331 -25.42 -7.12 -32.41
C ARG A 331 -25.04 -7.92 -33.65
N ASP A 332 -24.32 -9.02 -33.48
CA ASP A 332 -23.89 -9.90 -34.58
C ASP A 332 -25.03 -10.78 -35.13
N MET A 333 -26.14 -10.92 -34.39
CA MET A 333 -27.38 -11.59 -34.83
C MET A 333 -28.08 -10.94 -36.03
N GLY A 334 -27.65 -9.76 -36.49
CA GLY A 334 -28.18 -9.07 -37.67
C GLY A 334 -28.11 -9.88 -38.97
N SER A 335 -27.43 -11.04 -38.99
CA SER A 335 -27.47 -11.98 -40.11
C SER A 335 -27.30 -13.44 -39.64
N ALA A 336 -28.40 -14.15 -39.41
CA ALA A 336 -28.48 -15.61 -39.23
C ALA A 336 -27.77 -16.22 -37.99
N GLY A 337 -27.75 -15.51 -36.86
CA GLY A 337 -27.24 -16.04 -35.59
C GLY A 337 -28.10 -17.17 -35.00
N ASN A 338 -27.46 -18.17 -34.38
CA ASN A 338 -28.11 -19.32 -33.75
C ASN A 338 -28.79 -18.90 -32.43
N ALA A 339 -30.12 -19.03 -32.33
CA ALA A 339 -30.90 -18.73 -31.13
C ALA A 339 -30.40 -19.52 -29.89
N ASP A 340 -29.85 -20.72 -30.10
CA ASP A 340 -29.29 -21.55 -29.04
C ASP A 340 -28.07 -20.90 -28.36
N SER A 341 -27.25 -20.15 -29.12
CA SER A 341 -26.05 -19.51 -28.58
C SER A 341 -26.36 -18.26 -27.75
N LEU A 342 -27.44 -17.52 -28.06
CA LEU A 342 -27.92 -16.44 -27.19
C LEU A 342 -28.51 -16.99 -25.90
N LYS A 343 -29.26 -18.09 -25.99
CA LYS A 343 -29.79 -18.76 -24.81
C LYS A 343 -28.66 -19.23 -23.89
N GLU A 344 -27.62 -19.84 -24.46
CA GLU A 344 -26.41 -20.24 -23.72
C GLU A 344 -25.71 -19.04 -23.05
N ALA A 345 -25.55 -17.91 -23.76
CA ALA A 345 -24.94 -16.71 -23.21
C ALA A 345 -25.78 -16.07 -22.08
N LEU A 346 -27.12 -16.12 -22.17
CA LEU A 346 -28.02 -15.66 -21.11
C LEU A 346 -27.96 -16.58 -19.88
N SER A 347 -27.90 -17.90 -20.08
CA SER A 347 -27.71 -18.87 -18.99
C SER A 347 -26.35 -18.69 -18.30
N GLU A 348 -25.27 -18.43 -19.06
CA GLU A 348 -23.97 -18.09 -18.49
C GLU A 348 -24.04 -16.82 -17.65
N LEU A 349 -24.71 -15.77 -18.14
CA LEU A 349 -24.87 -14.52 -17.40
C LEU A 349 -25.70 -14.72 -16.11
N ALA A 350 -26.77 -15.52 -16.16
CA ALA A 350 -27.60 -15.84 -15.01
C ALA A 350 -26.82 -16.55 -13.90
N ALA A 351 -25.82 -17.37 -14.24
CA ALA A 351 -24.91 -17.98 -13.26
C ALA A 351 -24.09 -16.95 -12.45
N PHE A 352 -23.89 -15.74 -13.01
CA PHE A 352 -23.29 -14.60 -12.32
C PHE A 352 -24.29 -13.77 -11.52
N GLY A 353 -25.55 -14.20 -11.37
CA GLY A 353 -26.58 -13.49 -10.60
C GLY A 353 -26.20 -13.20 -9.14
N HIS A 354 -25.28 -13.97 -8.56
CA HIS A 354 -24.69 -13.68 -7.25
C HIS A 354 -23.98 -12.31 -7.18
N LEU A 355 -23.51 -11.77 -8.32
CA LEU A 355 -22.92 -10.43 -8.44
C LEU A 355 -23.95 -9.29 -8.32
N LEU A 356 -25.25 -9.60 -8.40
CA LEU A 356 -26.32 -8.64 -8.09
C LEU A 356 -26.47 -8.39 -6.60
N SER A 357 -25.87 -9.25 -5.76
CA SER A 357 -25.82 -9.00 -4.32
C SER A 357 -24.98 -7.78 -4.03
N ILE A 358 -25.51 -6.98 -3.11
CA ILE A 358 -25.02 -5.65 -2.74
C ILE A 358 -23.66 -5.75 -2.00
N ASP A 359 -23.22 -6.98 -1.66
CA ASP A 359 -22.05 -7.26 -0.81
C ASP A 359 -21.04 -8.27 -1.41
N ALA A 360 -21.07 -8.61 -2.70
CA ALA A 360 -20.04 -9.49 -3.27
C ALA A 360 -18.65 -8.82 -3.20
N PRO A 361 -17.65 -9.39 -2.48
CA PRO A 361 -16.35 -8.76 -2.31
C PRO A 361 -15.46 -8.96 -3.52
N ILE A 362 -14.92 -7.86 -4.00
CA ILE A 362 -13.81 -7.86 -4.96
C ILE A 362 -12.52 -8.34 -4.30
N SER A 363 -11.58 -8.87 -5.11
CA SER A 363 -10.27 -9.33 -4.64
C SER A 363 -9.49 -8.20 -3.93
N PRO A 364 -8.50 -8.52 -3.07
CA PRO A 364 -7.66 -7.51 -2.42
C PRO A 364 -6.99 -6.51 -3.38
N ARG A 365 -6.77 -6.90 -4.66
CA ARG A 365 -6.23 -6.05 -5.73
C ARG A 365 -7.19 -4.91 -6.12
N ASP A 366 -8.49 -5.15 -5.99
CA ASP A 366 -9.52 -4.23 -6.44
C ASP A 366 -10.08 -3.36 -5.31
N ARG A 367 -9.89 -3.77 -4.06
CA ARG A 367 -10.19 -2.94 -2.87
C ARG A 367 -9.23 -1.77 -2.69
N SER A 368 -8.05 -1.83 -3.28
CA SER A 368 -7.03 -0.78 -3.18
C SER A 368 -7.18 0.35 -4.21
N ALA A 369 -8.16 0.28 -5.11
CA ALA A 369 -8.38 1.33 -6.11
C ALA A 369 -9.58 2.25 -5.77
N SER A 370 -9.29 3.54 -5.66
CA SER A 370 -10.16 4.66 -5.31
C SER A 370 -11.13 5.08 -6.44
N ILE A 371 -12.14 5.91 -6.11
CA ILE A 371 -13.06 6.57 -7.08
C ILE A 371 -12.30 7.49 -8.05
N GLU A 372 -11.12 7.96 -7.65
CA GLU A 372 -10.25 8.76 -8.48
C GLU A 372 -9.42 7.90 -9.44
N GLU A 373 -9.11 6.64 -9.11
CA GLU A 373 -8.67 5.61 -10.09
C GLU A 373 -9.80 5.17 -11.04
N LYS A 374 -11.04 5.62 -10.84
CA LYS A 374 -12.20 5.32 -11.69
C LYS A 374 -12.64 6.50 -12.58
N ILE A 375 -12.17 7.74 -12.34
CA ILE A 375 -12.50 8.93 -13.15
C ILE A 375 -11.27 9.76 -13.56
N LYS A 376 -10.13 9.67 -12.88
CA LYS A 376 -8.96 10.42 -13.32
C LYS A 376 -8.34 9.66 -14.49
N LEU A 377 -8.44 10.28 -15.68
CA LEU A 377 -7.33 10.22 -16.60
C LEU A 377 -6.04 10.38 -15.77
N PRO A 378 -5.05 9.53 -16.02
CA PRO A 378 -3.87 9.46 -15.20
C PRO A 378 -3.19 10.82 -14.98
N GLU A 379 -2.26 10.93 -14.04
CA GLU A 379 -1.41 12.12 -14.03
C GLU A 379 -0.87 12.36 -15.45
N VAL A 380 -0.67 13.61 -15.83
CA VAL A 380 -0.32 14.01 -17.21
C VAL A 380 0.85 13.19 -17.80
N VAL A 381 1.65 12.55 -16.94
CA VAL A 381 2.73 11.61 -17.27
C VAL A 381 2.27 10.16 -17.56
N ASP A 382 1.29 9.65 -16.82
CA ASP A 382 0.74 8.30 -16.97
C ASP A 382 -0.23 8.21 -18.18
N LEU A 383 -0.74 9.34 -18.66
CA LEU A 383 -1.55 9.46 -19.87
C LEU A 383 -0.76 9.15 -21.16
N TYR A 384 0.57 9.26 -21.13
CA TYR A 384 1.36 9.18 -22.35
C TYR A 384 1.36 7.78 -22.97
N ASP A 385 1.35 6.74 -22.14
CA ASP A 385 1.42 5.37 -22.62
C ASP A 385 0.01 4.85 -23.02
N GLU A 386 -1.06 5.39 -22.41
CA GLU A 386 -2.45 5.13 -22.81
C GLU A 386 -2.87 5.87 -24.10
N VAL A 387 -2.40 7.11 -24.29
CA VAL A 387 -2.62 7.90 -25.53
C VAL A 387 -1.90 7.25 -26.71
N ALA A 388 -0.74 6.61 -26.49
CA ALA A 388 -0.06 5.79 -27.51
C ALA A 388 -0.84 4.52 -27.89
N ALA A 389 -1.64 3.97 -26.96
CA ALA A 389 -2.41 2.75 -27.16
C ALA A 389 -3.82 2.97 -27.76
N SER A 390 -4.40 4.17 -27.57
CA SER A 390 -5.73 4.54 -28.11
C SER A 390 -5.67 4.84 -29.62
N ARG A 391 -6.23 3.94 -30.46
CA ARG A 391 -6.22 4.11 -31.93
C ARG A 391 -7.21 5.14 -32.50
N GLN A 392 -8.27 5.54 -31.77
CA GLN A 392 -9.37 6.33 -32.38
C GLN A 392 -9.59 7.76 -31.84
N SER A 393 -8.92 8.21 -30.77
CA SER A 393 -9.18 9.56 -30.21
C SER A 393 -7.98 10.23 -29.51
N TRP A 394 -6.76 9.77 -29.76
CA TRP A 394 -5.56 10.22 -29.04
C TRP A 394 -5.15 11.67 -29.36
N ASP A 395 -5.49 12.19 -30.54
CA ASP A 395 -5.17 13.55 -31.01
C ASP A 395 -5.93 14.64 -30.24
N ILE A 396 -7.19 14.38 -29.90
CA ILE A 396 -8.02 15.25 -29.05
C ILE A 396 -7.44 15.29 -27.63
N ILE A 397 -7.07 14.14 -27.07
CA ILE A 397 -6.50 14.02 -25.72
C ILE A 397 -5.13 14.72 -25.66
N ALA A 398 -4.26 14.46 -26.62
CA ALA A 398 -2.96 15.11 -26.75
C ALA A 398 -3.06 16.64 -26.86
N THR A 399 -4.08 17.14 -27.58
CA THR A 399 -4.35 18.59 -27.71
C THR A 399 -4.78 19.21 -26.37
N HIS A 400 -5.63 18.53 -25.60
CA HIS A 400 -6.03 19.00 -24.26
C HIS A 400 -4.86 18.99 -23.26
N MET A 401 -3.98 17.98 -23.34
CA MET A 401 -2.78 17.87 -22.50
C MET A 401 -1.77 19.01 -22.72
N LEU A 402 -1.76 19.59 -23.93
CA LEU A 402 -1.02 20.82 -24.22
C LEU A 402 -1.73 22.05 -23.63
N ARG A 403 -3.03 22.23 -23.90
CA ARG A 403 -3.80 23.46 -23.54
C ARG A 403 -3.89 23.74 -22.03
N MET A 404 -4.16 22.73 -21.22
CA MET A 404 -4.49 22.92 -19.79
C MET A 404 -3.36 23.53 -18.96
N PRO A 405 -2.10 23.07 -19.06
CA PRO A 405 -0.98 23.70 -18.37
C PRO A 405 -0.86 25.20 -18.67
N LEU A 406 -0.86 25.61 -19.94
CA LEU A 406 -0.73 27.03 -20.31
C LEU A 406 -1.79 27.91 -19.63
N ILE A 407 -3.05 27.48 -19.66
CA ILE A 407 -4.16 28.19 -19.03
C ILE A 407 -3.91 28.37 -17.53
N MET A 408 -3.55 27.28 -16.84
CA MET A 408 -3.29 27.29 -15.39
C MET A 408 -2.14 28.23 -15.00
N ARG A 409 -1.08 28.32 -15.82
CA ARG A 409 0.07 29.19 -15.53
C ARG A 409 -0.19 30.65 -15.89
N CYS A 410 -0.95 30.92 -16.94
CA CYS A 410 -1.37 32.29 -17.26
C CYS A 410 -2.23 32.87 -16.14
N ASP A 411 -3.18 32.10 -15.63
CA ASP A 411 -4.01 32.53 -14.50
C ASP A 411 -3.15 32.73 -13.23
N TYR A 412 -2.19 31.83 -12.98
CA TYR A 412 -1.26 31.95 -11.85
C TYR A 412 -0.37 33.21 -11.91
N GLU A 413 0.27 33.50 -13.05
CA GLU A 413 1.19 34.64 -13.15
C GLU A 413 0.46 35.97 -13.28
N LYS A 414 -0.70 36.00 -13.94
CA LYS A 414 -1.56 37.19 -14.02
C LYS A 414 -2.07 37.61 -12.62
N LEU A 415 -2.34 36.64 -11.74
CA LEU A 415 -2.74 36.89 -10.35
C LEU A 415 -1.57 37.31 -9.42
N ASN A 416 -0.33 36.91 -9.74
CA ASN A 416 0.84 37.20 -8.89
C ASN A 416 1.53 38.54 -9.21
N PHE A 417 1.51 38.98 -10.47
CA PHE A 417 2.37 40.08 -10.93
C PHE A 417 1.63 41.34 -11.37
N ASP A 418 0.33 41.28 -11.70
CA ASP A 418 -0.46 42.48 -12.00
C ASP A 418 -1.37 42.85 -10.82
N ARG A 419 -0.87 43.72 -9.94
CA ARG A 419 -1.60 44.22 -8.77
C ARG A 419 -2.76 45.15 -9.12
N SER A 420 -2.89 45.58 -10.38
CA SER A 420 -3.89 46.58 -10.80
C SER A 420 -5.24 45.98 -11.19
N ILE A 421 -5.32 44.66 -11.34
CA ILE A 421 -6.52 43.96 -11.81
C ILE A 421 -7.33 43.44 -10.61
N ASN A 422 -8.55 43.95 -10.43
CA ASN A 422 -9.50 43.47 -9.42
C ASN A 422 -9.76 41.95 -9.58
N ALA A 423 -9.86 41.23 -8.46
CA ALA A 423 -9.97 39.76 -8.36
C ALA A 423 -11.17 39.12 -9.09
N THR A 424 -12.01 39.90 -9.76
CA THR A 424 -13.11 39.44 -10.63
C THR A 424 -12.67 38.99 -12.02
N CYS A 425 -11.43 39.27 -12.44
CA CYS A 425 -10.92 38.93 -13.78
C CYS A 425 -9.95 37.72 -13.79
N SER A 426 -10.32 36.58 -13.21
CA SER A 426 -9.86 35.29 -13.78
C SER A 426 -10.56 35.15 -15.14
N MET A 427 -9.86 34.79 -16.23
CA MET A 427 -10.36 34.76 -17.63
C MET A 427 -11.84 35.18 -17.78
N ASP A 428 -12.09 36.40 -18.29
CA ASP A 428 -13.44 36.98 -18.42
C ASP A 428 -14.47 35.93 -18.83
N GLY A 429 -15.66 36.01 -18.23
CA GLY A 429 -16.69 34.96 -18.20
C GLY A 429 -17.08 34.34 -19.55
N GLY A 430 -16.70 34.92 -20.68
CA GLY A 430 -16.81 34.34 -22.02
C GLY A 430 -15.91 33.11 -22.28
N TYR A 431 -14.88 32.83 -21.48
CA TYR A 431 -13.97 31.68 -21.71
C TYR A 431 -14.17 30.51 -20.73
N LYS A 432 -15.15 30.59 -19.82
CA LYS A 432 -15.43 29.55 -18.82
C LYS A 432 -16.46 28.50 -19.28
N ASN A 433 -17.15 28.75 -20.39
CA ASN A 433 -17.99 27.75 -21.04
C ASN A 433 -17.15 26.90 -21.98
N THR A 434 -17.27 25.57 -21.86
CA THR A 434 -16.53 24.60 -22.68
C THR A 434 -16.77 24.75 -24.18
N SER A 435 -17.87 25.38 -24.59
CA SER A 435 -18.20 25.68 -25.99
C SER A 435 -17.29 26.73 -26.64
N ASP A 436 -16.79 27.73 -25.91
CA ASP A 436 -15.95 28.79 -26.48
C ASP A 436 -14.47 28.37 -26.60
N LEU A 437 -14.04 27.39 -25.79
CA LEU A 437 -12.71 26.77 -25.86
C LEU A 437 -12.48 25.93 -27.13
N GLU A 438 -13.54 25.44 -27.76
CA GLU A 438 -13.47 24.79 -29.08
C GLU A 438 -13.18 25.81 -30.21
N SER A 439 -13.53 27.09 -30.01
CA SER A 439 -13.41 28.15 -31.03
C SER A 439 -12.02 28.82 -31.10
N LEU A 440 -11.19 28.74 -30.05
CA LEU A 440 -9.84 29.27 -30.09
C LEU A 440 -8.88 28.32 -30.82
N SER A 441 -8.19 28.83 -31.84
CA SER A 441 -7.06 28.12 -32.43
C SER A 441 -5.94 27.95 -31.40
N ASN A 442 -5.25 26.81 -31.42
CA ASN A 442 -4.11 26.49 -30.54
C ASN A 442 -3.02 27.59 -30.54
N SER A 443 -2.86 28.31 -31.66
CA SER A 443 -1.86 29.39 -31.77
C SER A 443 -2.23 30.61 -30.92
N LYS A 444 -3.50 31.01 -30.88
CA LYS A 444 -3.96 32.17 -30.10
C LYS A 444 -3.79 31.97 -28.59
N LEU A 445 -4.00 30.75 -28.10
CA LEU A 445 -3.79 30.41 -26.69
C LEU A 445 -2.31 30.50 -26.30
N LEU A 446 -1.41 30.05 -27.18
CA LEU A 446 0.03 30.12 -26.97
C LEU A 446 0.56 31.55 -27.04
N ASP A 447 0.08 32.36 -27.98
CA ASP A 447 0.46 33.76 -28.10
C ASP A 447 -0.02 34.58 -26.91
N TYR A 448 -1.25 34.33 -26.44
CA TYR A 448 -1.76 34.90 -25.19
C TYR A 448 -0.88 34.50 -23.99
N ALA A 449 -0.55 33.20 -23.88
CA ALA A 449 0.29 32.73 -22.79
C ALA A 449 1.70 33.34 -22.82
N ALA A 450 2.31 33.45 -24.01
CA ALA A 450 3.60 34.08 -24.15
C ALA A 450 3.56 35.58 -23.77
N ALA A 451 2.47 36.28 -24.11
CA ALA A 451 2.30 37.70 -23.77
C ALA A 451 2.09 37.92 -22.25
N VAL A 452 1.37 37.03 -21.57
CA VAL A 452 1.24 37.09 -20.10
C VAL A 452 2.60 36.82 -19.42
N MET A 453 3.39 35.90 -19.97
CA MET A 453 4.61 35.40 -19.34
C MET A 453 5.87 36.21 -19.64
N SER A 454 5.90 36.99 -20.73
CA SER A 454 7.03 37.86 -21.11
C SER A 454 7.33 38.97 -20.10
N THR A 455 6.41 39.18 -19.16
CA THR A 455 6.60 40.11 -18.04
C THR A 455 7.36 39.50 -16.85
N VAL A 456 7.44 38.16 -16.76
CA VAL A 456 7.96 37.44 -15.56
C VAL A 456 9.14 36.53 -15.88
N HIS A 457 9.23 36.00 -17.10
CA HIS A 457 10.26 35.01 -17.49
C HIS A 457 11.09 35.51 -18.67
N SER A 458 12.36 35.09 -18.73
CA SER A 458 13.27 35.45 -19.82
C SER A 458 12.77 34.95 -21.18
N GLU A 459 13.03 35.71 -22.25
CA GLU A 459 12.66 35.35 -23.63
C GLU A 459 13.14 33.95 -24.03
N GLU A 460 14.27 33.49 -23.49
CA GLU A 460 14.80 32.15 -23.75
C GLU A 460 13.88 31.02 -23.26
N ILE A 461 13.26 31.19 -22.08
CA ILE A 461 12.32 30.21 -21.51
C ILE A 461 11.04 30.17 -22.35
N ILE A 462 10.54 31.35 -22.73
CA ILE A 462 9.34 31.48 -23.57
C ILE A 462 9.60 30.89 -24.96
N HIS A 463 10.79 31.12 -25.53
CA HIS A 463 11.20 30.54 -26.80
C HIS A 463 11.27 29.01 -26.73
N ARG A 464 11.86 28.43 -25.68
CA ARG A 464 11.90 26.97 -25.46
C ARG A 464 10.49 26.38 -25.38
N TRP A 465 9.57 27.05 -24.70
CA TRP A 465 8.16 26.62 -24.62
C TRP A 465 7.45 26.67 -25.96
N LYS A 466 7.58 27.79 -26.69
CA LYS A 466 7.00 27.94 -28.03
C LYS A 466 7.52 26.88 -28.99
N THR A 467 8.81 26.60 -28.95
CA THR A 467 9.45 25.57 -29.78
C THR A 467 8.93 24.17 -29.43
N ALA A 468 8.85 23.82 -28.13
CA ALA A 468 8.31 22.53 -27.69
C ALA A 468 6.82 22.38 -28.03
N TRP A 469 6.02 23.42 -27.85
CA TRP A 469 4.61 23.44 -28.23
C TRP A 469 4.42 23.24 -29.73
N THR A 470 5.12 24.03 -30.57
CA THR A 470 5.00 23.97 -32.04
C THR A 470 5.41 22.59 -32.56
N LYS A 471 6.49 22.02 -32.02
CA LYS A 471 6.92 20.66 -32.34
C LYS A 471 5.82 19.64 -32.00
N SER A 472 5.23 19.73 -30.81
CA SER A 472 4.15 18.83 -30.36
C SER A 472 2.89 18.94 -31.21
N SER A 473 2.41 20.17 -31.43
CA SER A 473 1.20 20.43 -32.20
C SER A 473 1.33 19.96 -33.65
N ARG A 474 2.51 20.11 -34.26
CA ARG A 474 2.78 19.60 -35.61
C ARG A 474 2.68 18.08 -35.68
N GLN A 475 3.23 17.37 -34.69
CA GLN A 475 3.16 15.90 -34.67
C GLN A 475 1.74 15.39 -34.41
N ILE A 476 0.93 16.11 -33.61
CA ILE A 476 -0.51 15.82 -33.47
C ILE A 476 -1.22 15.94 -34.81
N SER A 477 -0.99 17.02 -35.56
CA SER A 477 -1.61 17.23 -36.89
C SER A 477 -1.19 16.18 -37.93
N LEU A 478 0.04 15.66 -37.84
CA LEU A 478 0.53 14.58 -38.69
C LEU A 478 0.04 13.19 -38.26
N ARG A 479 -0.74 13.12 -37.17
CA ARG A 479 -1.15 11.88 -36.52
C ARG A 479 0.03 10.97 -36.15
N ASP A 480 1.16 11.55 -35.78
CA ASP A 480 2.32 10.86 -35.20
C ASP A 480 2.21 10.85 -33.67
N ALA A 481 1.54 9.84 -33.12
CA ALA A 481 1.32 9.73 -31.67
C ALA A 481 2.63 9.69 -30.87
N PRO A 482 3.63 8.86 -31.21
CA PRO A 482 4.94 8.89 -30.52
C PRO A 482 5.62 10.26 -30.57
N GLY A 483 5.63 10.92 -31.73
CA GLY A 483 6.22 12.25 -31.89
C GLY A 483 5.49 13.33 -31.09
N ALA A 484 4.16 13.28 -31.06
CA ALA A 484 3.31 14.18 -30.28
C ALA A 484 3.56 14.03 -28.78
N LEU A 485 3.60 12.80 -28.29
CA LEU A 485 3.85 12.49 -26.88
C LEU A 485 5.26 12.91 -26.42
N SER A 486 6.27 12.66 -27.26
CA SER A 486 7.63 13.14 -27.00
C SER A 486 7.67 14.67 -26.91
N GLY A 487 6.98 15.37 -27.81
CA GLY A 487 6.88 16.83 -27.76
C GLY A 487 6.17 17.33 -26.49
N ILE A 488 5.06 16.70 -26.10
CA ILE A 488 4.30 17.11 -24.91
C ILE A 488 5.15 16.92 -23.65
N ARG A 489 5.92 15.82 -23.57
CA ARG A 489 6.90 15.57 -22.50
C ARG A 489 7.95 16.67 -22.44
N GLU A 490 8.52 17.05 -23.59
CA GLU A 490 9.48 18.16 -23.68
C GLU A 490 8.85 19.48 -23.22
N PHE A 491 7.60 19.75 -23.61
CA PHE A 491 6.85 20.95 -23.21
C PHE A 491 6.61 21.00 -21.69
N HIS A 492 6.16 19.91 -21.06
CA HIS A 492 5.95 19.87 -19.60
C HIS A 492 7.26 19.90 -18.80
N ALA A 493 8.32 19.27 -19.32
CA ALA A 493 9.64 19.34 -18.70
C ALA A 493 10.18 20.78 -18.66
N ALA A 494 9.91 21.56 -19.70
CA ALA A 494 10.26 22.98 -19.73
C ALA A 494 9.39 23.83 -18.79
N PHE A 495 8.20 23.36 -18.39
CA PHE A 495 7.12 24.11 -17.73
C PHE A 495 7.14 24.13 -16.18
N ARG A 496 8.04 23.39 -15.50
CA ARG A 496 8.04 23.13 -14.03
C ARG A 496 7.65 24.33 -13.13
N ALA A 497 6.58 24.17 -12.32
CA ALA A 497 6.23 25.07 -11.21
C ALA A 497 6.79 24.56 -9.88
N THR A 498 7.38 25.43 -9.07
CA THR A 498 8.03 25.09 -7.78
C THR A 498 7.00 25.03 -6.63
N PRO A 499 6.91 23.92 -5.85
CA PRO A 499 6.04 23.84 -4.67
C PRO A 499 6.65 24.48 -3.41
N HIS A 500 5.80 24.86 -2.44
CA HIS A 500 6.22 25.56 -1.22
C HIS A 500 6.04 24.72 0.06
N LEU A 501 7.10 24.68 0.88
CA LEU A 501 7.12 24.15 2.25
C LEU A 501 6.94 25.32 3.24
N VAL A 502 6.05 25.18 4.24
CA VAL A 502 5.83 26.21 5.27
C VAL A 502 5.95 25.62 6.67
N GLU A 503 6.53 26.38 7.60
CA GLU A 503 6.55 26.08 9.03
C GLU A 503 5.42 26.84 9.73
N VAL A 504 4.62 26.15 10.54
CA VAL A 504 3.53 26.73 11.33
C VAL A 504 4.11 27.39 12.58
N LEU A 505 4.09 28.72 12.67
CA LEU A 505 4.59 29.44 13.84
C LEU A 505 3.55 29.59 14.96
N GLY A 506 2.25 29.54 14.62
CA GLY A 506 1.14 29.61 15.57
C GLY A 506 -0.22 29.55 14.89
N ALA A 507 -1.26 29.13 15.62
CA ALA A 507 -2.63 29.01 15.12
C ALA A 507 -3.60 29.77 16.04
N HIS A 508 -4.36 30.71 15.49
CA HIS A 508 -5.42 31.44 16.19
C HIS A 508 -6.79 31.01 15.68
N VAL A 509 -7.73 30.79 16.58
CA VAL A 509 -9.08 30.34 16.23
C VAL A 509 -10.10 31.45 16.51
N GLU A 510 -10.76 31.97 15.49
CA GLU A 510 -11.87 32.93 15.61
C GLU A 510 -13.21 32.35 15.14
N GLN A 511 -14.30 32.72 15.81
CA GLN A 511 -15.66 32.45 15.32
C GLN A 511 -16.13 33.61 14.45
N VAL A 512 -16.58 33.31 13.23
CA VAL A 512 -17.15 34.33 12.34
C VAL A 512 -18.62 34.56 12.69
N PRO A 513 -19.04 35.78 13.07
CA PRO A 513 -20.43 36.07 13.38
C PRO A 513 -21.33 35.91 12.14
N GLY A 514 -22.48 35.23 12.29
CA GLY A 514 -23.56 35.22 11.29
C GLY A 514 -23.65 34.02 10.33
N LYS A 515 -22.88 32.94 10.51
CA LYS A 515 -23.05 31.70 9.72
C LYS A 515 -23.60 30.53 10.55
N VAL A 516 -24.54 29.78 9.95
CA VAL A 516 -25.37 28.72 10.58
C VAL A 516 -24.62 27.40 10.84
N ARG A 517 -23.43 27.21 10.26
CA ARG A 517 -22.52 26.10 10.58
C ARG A 517 -21.31 26.64 11.35
N LYS A 518 -20.83 25.87 12.34
CA LYS A 518 -19.60 26.14 13.11
C LYS A 518 -18.34 26.07 12.22
N GLU A 519 -18.22 26.97 11.26
CA GLU A 519 -16.96 27.24 10.57
C GLU A 519 -16.05 27.95 11.56
N THR A 520 -14.90 27.34 11.82
CA THR A 520 -13.90 27.80 12.78
C THR A 520 -12.79 28.42 11.96
N LEU A 521 -12.62 29.74 12.04
CA LEU A 521 -11.58 30.44 11.29
C LEU A 521 -10.23 30.14 11.97
N VAL A 522 -9.29 29.52 11.26
CA VAL A 522 -7.94 29.26 11.80
C VAL A 522 -6.94 30.17 11.10
N THR A 523 -6.51 31.22 11.78
CA THR A 523 -5.45 32.13 11.32
C THR A 523 -4.10 31.51 11.66
N LEU A 524 -3.34 31.09 10.65
CA LEU A 524 -1.99 30.55 10.83
C LEU A 524 -0.94 31.65 10.59
N ASN A 525 -0.04 31.85 11.55
CA ASN A 525 1.21 32.57 11.30
C ASN A 525 2.20 31.56 10.69
N LEU A 526 2.72 31.85 9.49
CA LEU A 526 3.59 30.93 8.74
C LEU A 526 4.95 31.56 8.48
N ARG A 527 6.02 30.76 8.55
CA ARG A 527 7.32 31.10 7.97
C ARG A 527 7.55 30.23 6.74
N ARG A 528 7.74 30.85 5.58
CA ARG A 528 8.34 30.15 4.45
C ARG A 528 9.84 30.01 4.65
N CYS A 529 10.39 28.90 4.17
CA CYS A 529 11.83 28.74 4.08
C CYS A 529 12.47 29.72 3.07
N TRP A 530 11.74 30.31 2.09
CA TRP A 530 12.20 31.42 1.19
C TRP A 530 11.09 32.42 0.78
N LYS A 531 11.46 33.73 0.78
CA LYS A 531 10.80 35.03 0.39
C LYS A 531 9.27 35.21 0.53
N GLU A 532 8.92 36.45 0.91
CA GLU A 532 7.68 36.93 1.54
C GLU A 532 6.35 36.55 0.86
N ALA A 533 5.38 36.15 1.69
CA ALA A 533 3.99 35.79 1.33
C ALA A 533 3.04 36.20 2.49
N PRO A 534 1.70 36.23 2.27
CA PRO A 534 0.76 36.93 3.14
C PRO A 534 0.68 36.33 4.55
N THR A 535 0.44 37.19 5.53
CA THR A 535 0.49 36.88 6.97
C THR A 535 -0.62 35.95 7.47
N HIS A 536 -1.69 35.74 6.69
CA HIS A 536 -2.89 35.01 7.14
C HIS A 536 -3.50 34.12 6.04
N LEU A 537 -4.04 32.97 6.44
CA LEU A 537 -4.76 32.02 5.58
C LEU A 537 -6.05 31.55 6.25
N LEU A 538 -7.04 31.18 5.44
CA LEU A 538 -8.35 30.67 5.85
C LEU A 538 -8.44 29.17 5.58
N LEU A 539 -8.85 28.38 6.57
CA LEU A 539 -9.07 26.94 6.43
C LEU A 539 -10.57 26.60 6.62
N ASP A 540 -11.08 25.72 5.76
CA ASP A 540 -12.51 25.38 5.67
C ASP A 540 -12.97 24.35 6.72
N ARG A 541 -12.03 23.83 7.53
CA ARG A 541 -12.28 22.84 8.60
C ARG A 541 -11.37 23.09 9.80
N LYS A 542 -11.82 22.66 10.97
CA LYS A 542 -11.02 22.68 12.20
C LYS A 542 -9.88 21.65 12.06
N THR A 543 -8.66 22.15 11.93
CA THR A 543 -7.44 21.35 11.72
C THR A 543 -6.51 21.51 12.93
N ASN A 544 -5.94 20.39 13.41
CA ASN A 544 -5.02 20.38 14.55
C ASN A 544 -3.59 20.56 14.04
N LEU A 545 -3.22 21.79 13.70
CA LEU A 545 -1.84 22.14 13.36
C LEU A 545 -1.15 22.72 14.59
N ALA A 546 -0.03 22.12 15.01
CA ALA A 546 0.76 22.59 16.14
C ALA A 546 1.83 23.60 15.69
N ALA A 547 2.19 24.53 16.57
CA ALA A 547 3.36 25.38 16.35
C ALA A 547 4.64 24.50 16.21
N GLY A 548 5.49 24.82 15.23
CA GLY A 548 6.67 24.04 14.83
C GLY A 548 6.39 22.94 13.79
N GLN A 549 5.14 22.71 13.38
CA GLN A 549 4.79 21.69 12.38
C GLN A 549 5.08 22.20 10.96
N LEU A 550 5.75 21.38 10.13
CA LEU A 550 5.89 21.65 8.70
C LEU A 550 4.61 21.24 7.95
N ALA A 551 4.07 22.14 7.14
CA ALA A 551 2.86 21.93 6.35
C ALA A 551 3.10 22.23 4.86
N TYR A 552 2.27 21.60 4.01
CA TYR A 552 2.33 21.70 2.56
C TYR A 552 1.17 22.53 2.02
N MET A 553 1.42 23.42 1.05
CA MET A 553 0.38 24.28 0.48
C MET A 553 0.22 24.10 -1.03
N ARG A 554 -1.01 23.82 -1.48
CA ARG A 554 -1.43 23.92 -2.89
C ARG A 554 -2.60 24.89 -3.04
N PRO A 555 -2.69 25.65 -4.15
CA PRO A 555 -3.92 26.34 -4.51
C PRO A 555 -4.98 25.31 -4.94
N ARG A 556 -6.19 25.37 -4.36
CA ARG A 556 -7.38 24.71 -4.92
C ARG A 556 -8.26 25.74 -5.62
N TRP A 557 -8.81 25.37 -6.78
CA TRP A 557 -9.88 26.15 -7.41
C TRP A 557 -11.23 25.75 -6.79
N ASN A 558 -11.99 26.73 -6.31
CA ASN A 558 -13.37 26.53 -5.88
C ASN A 558 -14.29 26.79 -7.08
N ARG A 559 -15.16 25.83 -7.43
CA ARG A 559 -16.18 25.99 -8.49
C ARG A 559 -17.30 26.95 -8.06
N SER A 560 -17.42 27.26 -6.77
CA SER A 560 -18.28 28.34 -6.28
C SER A 560 -17.46 29.63 -6.14
N LEU A 561 -17.84 30.66 -6.88
CA LEU A 561 -17.22 32.00 -6.97
C LEU A 561 -17.13 32.74 -5.61
N LYS A 562 -16.25 32.31 -4.71
CA LYS A 562 -15.88 33.08 -3.52
C LYS A 562 -14.36 33.14 -3.39
N THR A 563 -13.85 34.35 -3.45
CA THR A 563 -12.44 34.75 -3.34
C THR A 563 -11.86 34.32 -1.99
N GLY A 564 -11.09 33.22 -1.97
CA GLY A 564 -10.37 32.74 -0.80
C GLY A 564 -9.46 31.56 -1.12
N TYR A 565 -8.23 31.57 -0.60
CA TYR A 565 -7.30 30.44 -0.68
C TYR A 565 -7.74 29.35 0.31
N ASN A 566 -8.19 28.20 -0.19
CA ASN A 566 -8.51 27.04 0.63
C ASN A 566 -7.34 26.05 0.65
N GLY A 567 -6.67 25.92 1.81
CA GLY A 567 -5.75 24.80 2.07
C GLY A 567 -6.53 23.52 2.38
N ALA A 568 -6.19 22.41 1.73
CA ALA A 568 -6.75 21.10 2.03
C ALA A 568 -5.76 20.26 2.85
N ASP A 569 -6.25 19.64 3.92
CA ASP A 569 -5.59 18.52 4.61
C ASP A 569 -5.80 17.25 3.78
N GLU A 570 -4.82 16.89 2.95
CA GLU A 570 -4.73 15.56 2.34
C GLU A 570 -3.50 14.84 2.91
N PRO A 571 -3.61 13.59 3.40
CA PRO A 571 -2.45 12.74 3.59
C PRO A 571 -1.81 12.45 2.22
N LEU A 572 -0.48 12.46 2.16
CA LEU A 572 0.29 12.20 0.94
C LEU A 572 -0.20 10.92 0.26
N LEU A 573 -0.66 11.05 -0.99
CA LEU A 573 -0.65 9.92 -1.91
C LEU A 573 0.83 9.61 -2.22
N PRO A 574 1.29 8.35 -2.03
CA PRO A 574 2.68 7.94 -2.25
C PRO A 574 3.24 8.44 -3.59
N SER A 575 2.43 8.39 -4.66
CA SER A 575 2.77 8.80 -6.03
C SER A 575 3.24 10.26 -6.21
N ARG A 576 3.08 11.12 -5.20
CA ARG A 576 3.47 12.55 -5.24
C ARG A 576 4.54 12.94 -4.22
N ALA A 577 4.93 12.01 -3.35
CA ALA A 577 6.01 12.22 -2.41
C ALA A 577 7.34 12.02 -3.16
N PRO A 578 8.39 12.83 -2.93
CA PRO A 578 9.74 12.41 -3.30
C PRO A 578 9.95 10.98 -2.80
N ALA A 579 10.49 10.07 -3.62
CA ALA A 579 10.57 8.64 -3.29
C ALA A 579 11.15 8.37 -1.88
N TRP A 580 12.02 9.26 -1.39
CA TRP A 580 12.58 9.16 -0.05
C TRP A 580 11.58 9.39 1.10
N MET A 581 10.50 10.13 0.88
CA MET A 581 9.40 10.31 1.84
C MET A 581 8.55 9.04 1.96
N GLU A 582 8.38 8.27 0.88
CA GLU A 582 7.73 6.94 0.94
C GLU A 582 8.58 5.96 1.76
N ILE A 583 9.91 6.02 1.60
CA ILE A 583 10.86 5.23 2.40
C ILE A 583 10.74 5.61 3.87
N PHE A 584 10.74 6.91 4.17
CA PHE A 584 10.54 7.40 5.53
C PHE A 584 9.20 6.93 6.12
N ALA A 585 8.10 7.05 5.38
CA ALA A 585 6.77 6.64 5.84
C ALA A 585 6.63 5.12 6.03
N SER A 586 7.17 4.34 5.10
CA SER A 586 7.11 2.88 5.18
C SER A 586 7.94 2.34 6.36
N TRP A 587 9.11 2.92 6.64
CA TRP A 587 9.98 2.44 7.70
C TRP A 587 9.53 2.98 9.07
N SER A 588 9.08 4.24 9.16
CA SER A 588 8.46 4.77 10.39
C SER A 588 7.17 4.04 10.79
N GLY A 589 6.42 3.53 9.81
CA GLY A 589 5.24 2.69 10.01
C GLY A 589 5.52 1.20 10.25
N GLY A 590 6.79 0.78 10.38
CA GLY A 590 7.17 -0.61 10.68
C GLY A 590 7.12 -1.58 9.50
N LYS A 591 7.08 -1.09 8.26
CA LYS A 591 6.98 -1.91 7.04
C LYS A 591 8.30 -2.03 6.27
N GLY A 592 9.39 -1.46 6.77
CA GLY A 592 10.72 -1.48 6.13
C GLY A 592 11.56 -2.73 6.45
N PRO A 593 12.66 -2.98 5.71
CA PRO A 593 13.64 -4.03 6.00
C PRO A 593 14.43 -3.77 7.30
N VAL A 594 14.34 -2.55 7.84
CA VAL A 594 14.96 -2.15 9.09
C VAL A 594 13.87 -1.62 10.03
N ILE A 595 14.01 -1.88 11.33
CA ILE A 595 13.08 -1.39 12.34
C ILE A 595 13.02 0.15 12.35
N PRO A 596 11.83 0.75 12.59
CA PRO A 596 11.63 2.20 12.58
C PRO A 596 12.66 2.98 13.39
N ASP A 597 12.95 2.52 14.61
CA ASP A 597 13.81 3.23 15.54
C ASP A 597 15.25 3.32 15.02
N ARG A 598 15.81 2.21 14.50
CA ARG A 598 17.15 2.21 13.90
C ARG A 598 17.23 3.16 12.69
N PHE A 599 16.18 3.24 11.89
CA PHE A 599 16.12 4.21 10.79
C PHE A 599 16.07 5.65 11.27
N LEU A 600 15.23 5.95 12.28
CA LEU A 600 15.15 7.28 12.86
C LEU A 600 16.47 7.68 13.53
N ASP A 601 17.12 6.76 14.24
CA ASP A 601 18.43 6.96 14.85
C ASP A 601 19.51 7.22 13.80
N TRP A 602 19.47 6.50 12.67
CA TRP A 602 20.35 6.77 11.53
C TRP A 602 20.12 8.16 10.93
N VAL A 603 18.86 8.54 10.63
CA VAL A 603 18.54 9.84 10.03
C VAL A 603 18.87 11.01 10.97
N ARG A 604 18.63 10.86 12.27
CA ARG A 604 18.85 11.92 13.28
C ARG A 604 20.33 12.22 13.53
N GLN A 605 21.24 11.35 13.10
CA GLN A 605 22.68 11.60 13.16
C GLN A 605 23.16 12.66 12.14
N PHE A 606 22.29 13.03 11.19
CA PHE A 606 22.55 14.07 10.19
C PHE A 606 21.86 15.39 10.57
N ASP A 607 22.54 16.48 10.27
CA ASP A 607 22.01 17.84 10.18
C ASP A 607 20.92 17.94 9.08
N ILE A 608 19.95 18.84 9.27
CA ILE A 608 18.71 18.91 8.46
C ILE A 608 19.00 18.97 6.96
N GLU A 609 20.01 19.75 6.54
CA GLU A 609 20.41 19.85 5.13
C GLU A 609 20.94 18.53 4.56
N LYS A 610 21.57 17.70 5.39
CA LYS A 610 22.18 16.43 5.01
C LYS A 610 21.20 15.26 5.09
N GLN A 611 20.17 15.35 5.92
CA GLN A 611 19.09 14.36 5.96
C GLN A 611 18.46 14.14 4.59
N ALA A 612 18.19 15.22 3.84
CA ALA A 612 17.66 15.12 2.48
C ALA A 612 18.61 14.37 1.53
N LEU A 613 19.92 14.60 1.63
CA LEU A 613 20.93 13.90 0.80
C LEU A 613 21.04 12.42 1.18
N ALA A 614 21.04 12.10 2.47
CA ALA A 614 21.07 10.73 2.98
C ALA A 614 19.85 9.93 2.51
N LEU A 615 18.66 10.53 2.66
CA LEU A 615 17.39 9.96 2.26
C LEU A 615 17.29 9.80 0.73
N ARG A 616 17.89 10.71 -0.04
CA ARG A 616 17.99 10.61 -1.50
C ARG A 616 18.93 9.48 -1.96
N LEU A 617 20.04 9.24 -1.27
CA LEU A 617 20.87 8.06 -1.52
C LEU A 617 20.12 6.75 -1.23
N LEU A 618 19.27 6.76 -0.20
CA LEU A 618 18.47 5.60 0.19
C LEU A 618 17.43 5.20 -0.88
N THR A 619 17.00 6.12 -1.77
CA THR A 619 16.02 5.79 -2.83
C THR A 619 16.54 4.87 -3.92
N SER A 620 17.84 4.83 -4.12
CA SER A 620 18.49 3.87 -5.04
C SER A 620 19.18 2.73 -4.31
N PHE A 621 18.94 2.61 -3.01
CA PHE A 621 19.53 1.56 -2.20
C PHE A 621 18.78 0.24 -2.38
N ARG A 622 19.52 -0.82 -2.70
CA ARG A 622 18.99 -2.16 -2.92
C ARG A 622 19.27 -3.02 -1.70
N PHE A 623 18.21 -3.50 -1.06
CA PHE A 623 18.30 -4.46 0.02
C PHE A 623 17.78 -5.81 -0.45
N TYR A 624 18.54 -6.87 -0.20
CA TYR A 624 18.17 -8.24 -0.56
C TYR A 624 18.00 -9.07 0.71
N ASN A 625 16.79 -9.54 0.97
CA ASN A 625 16.52 -10.45 2.09
C ASN A 625 16.82 -11.92 1.72
N ASP A 626 16.73 -12.83 2.70
CA ASP A 626 17.03 -14.25 2.50
C ASP A 626 16.18 -14.90 1.40
N ASP A 627 14.91 -14.51 1.25
CA ASP A 627 14.05 -15.01 0.18
C ASP A 627 14.46 -14.46 -1.19
N ASP A 628 14.74 -13.16 -1.29
CA ASP A 628 15.24 -12.54 -2.51
C ASP A 628 16.52 -13.22 -2.99
N ILE A 629 17.43 -13.52 -2.06
CA ILE A 629 18.71 -14.19 -2.33
C ILE A 629 18.47 -15.62 -2.82
N ARG A 630 17.61 -16.39 -2.15
CA ARG A 630 17.28 -17.76 -2.55
C ARG A 630 16.65 -17.81 -3.94
N ASP A 631 15.69 -16.93 -4.19
CA ASP A 631 14.99 -16.87 -5.47
C ASP A 631 15.92 -16.44 -6.61
N ARG A 632 16.87 -15.55 -6.34
CA ARG A 632 17.88 -15.13 -7.32
C ARG A 632 18.86 -16.24 -7.64
N TRP A 633 19.34 -16.98 -6.64
CA TRP A 633 20.14 -18.17 -6.89
C TRP A 633 19.38 -19.21 -7.71
N ALA A 634 18.14 -19.52 -7.32
CA ALA A 634 17.30 -20.49 -8.02
C ALA A 634 17.08 -20.09 -9.48
N ARG A 635 16.74 -18.81 -9.75
CA ARG A 635 16.58 -18.29 -11.12
C ARG A 635 17.86 -18.36 -11.92
N LEU A 636 18.99 -17.96 -11.33
CA LEU A 636 20.28 -17.96 -12.01
C LEU A 636 20.65 -19.37 -12.46
N PHE A 637 20.50 -20.38 -11.59
CA PHE A 637 20.75 -21.79 -11.95
C PHE A 637 19.72 -22.30 -12.97
N ALA A 638 18.42 -22.10 -12.74
CA ALA A 638 17.40 -22.65 -13.62
C ALA A 638 17.48 -22.09 -15.05
N ARG A 639 17.72 -20.78 -15.20
CA ARG A 639 17.54 -20.07 -16.48
C ARG A 639 18.82 -19.55 -17.12
N ASP A 640 19.72 -18.96 -16.34
CA ASP A 640 20.80 -18.15 -16.90
C ASP A 640 22.10 -18.92 -17.05
N LEU A 641 22.30 -19.92 -16.19
CA LEU A 641 23.50 -20.74 -16.18
C LEU A 641 23.43 -21.81 -17.28
N PRO A 642 24.48 -21.94 -18.12
CA PRO A 642 24.50 -22.92 -19.20
C PRO A 642 24.50 -24.36 -18.66
N TYR A 643 24.05 -25.31 -19.48
CA TYR A 643 23.93 -26.72 -19.08
C TYR A 643 25.26 -27.29 -18.59
N GLU A 644 26.38 -26.91 -19.20
CA GLU A 644 27.70 -27.42 -18.79
C GLU A 644 28.05 -27.05 -17.36
N ALA A 645 27.72 -25.83 -16.93
CA ALA A 645 27.95 -25.37 -15.56
C ALA A 645 27.02 -26.06 -14.53
N LYS A 646 26.04 -26.84 -15.00
CA LYS A 646 25.05 -27.60 -14.23
C LYS A 646 25.23 -29.11 -14.37
N SER A 647 26.37 -29.54 -14.90
CA SER A 647 26.68 -30.95 -15.08
C SER A 647 26.84 -31.65 -13.72
N PRO A 648 26.49 -32.94 -13.57
CA PRO A 648 26.60 -33.66 -12.30
C PRO A 648 28.01 -33.70 -11.69
N ASP A 649 29.04 -33.48 -12.51
CA ASP A 649 30.45 -33.42 -12.12
C ASP A 649 30.93 -31.98 -11.81
N ALA A 650 30.07 -30.97 -11.94
CA ALA A 650 30.39 -29.59 -11.59
C ALA A 650 30.64 -29.44 -10.08
N VAL A 651 31.62 -28.59 -9.74
CA VAL A 651 31.98 -28.28 -8.35
C VAL A 651 31.71 -26.82 -8.04
N LEU A 652 31.04 -26.57 -6.91
CA LEU A 652 30.69 -25.25 -6.41
C LEU A 652 31.73 -24.80 -5.39
N VAL A 653 32.37 -23.65 -5.64
CA VAL A 653 33.47 -23.14 -4.81
C VAL A 653 33.16 -21.71 -4.35
N PRO A 654 33.05 -21.44 -3.03
CA PRO A 654 32.87 -20.07 -2.55
C PRO A 654 34.13 -19.24 -2.80
N ALA A 655 33.96 -17.99 -3.22
CA ALA A 655 35.05 -17.02 -3.30
C ALA A 655 35.41 -16.50 -1.90
N GLY A 656 36.20 -17.27 -1.15
CA GLY A 656 36.62 -16.93 0.21
C GLY A 656 36.89 -18.17 1.07
N SER A 657 37.10 -18.01 2.38
CA SER A 657 37.12 -19.13 3.32
C SER A 657 35.72 -19.41 3.86
N LEU A 658 35.35 -20.68 4.09
CA LEU A 658 34.07 -21.06 4.71
C LEU A 658 33.89 -20.53 6.16
N THR A 659 34.89 -19.84 6.72
CA THR A 659 34.89 -19.33 8.10
C THR A 659 34.38 -17.89 8.26
N LYS A 660 34.04 -17.17 7.18
CA LYS A 660 33.51 -15.78 7.22
C LYS A 660 32.11 -15.69 6.58
N SER A 661 31.81 -14.65 5.81
CA SER A 661 30.53 -14.52 5.07
C SER A 661 30.25 -15.67 4.09
N GLY A 662 31.28 -16.44 3.72
CA GLY A 662 31.23 -17.63 2.88
C GLY A 662 30.21 -18.69 3.31
N THR A 663 30.05 -18.93 4.61
CA THR A 663 29.16 -19.99 5.11
C THR A 663 27.68 -19.65 4.96
N HIS A 664 27.31 -18.38 5.14
CA HIS A 664 25.90 -17.98 5.13
C HIS A 664 25.32 -17.96 3.71
N HIS A 665 26.02 -17.35 2.74
CA HIS A 665 25.52 -17.33 1.37
C HIS A 665 25.65 -18.70 0.67
N ALA A 666 26.64 -19.53 1.03
CA ALA A 666 26.70 -20.94 0.58
C ALA A 666 25.50 -21.74 1.11
N TYR A 667 25.09 -21.51 2.36
CA TYR A 667 23.88 -22.11 2.92
C TYR A 667 22.63 -21.69 2.16
N LEU A 668 22.46 -20.39 1.88
CA LEU A 668 21.32 -19.88 1.10
C LEU A 668 21.32 -20.42 -0.34
N LEU A 669 22.49 -20.54 -0.98
CA LEU A 669 22.61 -21.19 -2.29
C LEU A 669 22.18 -22.66 -2.22
N ARG A 670 22.66 -23.43 -1.23
CA ARG A 670 22.25 -24.83 -1.06
C ARG A 670 20.73 -24.98 -0.89
N GLN A 671 20.11 -24.09 -0.09
CA GLN A 671 18.66 -24.05 0.04
C GLN A 671 17.96 -23.72 -1.28
N ALA A 672 18.47 -22.76 -2.04
CA ALA A 672 17.92 -22.42 -3.35
C ALA A 672 17.97 -23.61 -4.31
N LEU A 673 19.10 -24.32 -4.38
CA LEU A 673 19.26 -25.49 -5.24
C LEU A 673 18.33 -26.64 -4.83
N SER A 674 18.08 -26.83 -3.53
CA SER A 674 17.15 -27.86 -3.05
C SER A 674 15.69 -27.64 -3.46
N ARG A 675 15.33 -26.43 -3.90
CA ARG A 675 13.99 -26.07 -4.40
C ARG A 675 13.82 -26.35 -5.89
N LEU A 676 14.90 -26.61 -6.62
CA LEU A 676 14.88 -26.84 -8.06
C LEU A 676 14.65 -28.32 -8.36
N SER A 677 13.96 -28.59 -9.47
CA SER A 677 13.84 -29.96 -9.98
C SER A 677 15.21 -30.49 -10.46
N PRO A 678 15.39 -31.82 -10.54
CA PRO A 678 16.61 -32.42 -11.09
C PRO A 678 16.97 -31.89 -12.49
N SER A 679 15.97 -31.63 -13.33
CA SER A 679 16.15 -31.06 -14.68
C SER A 679 16.62 -29.60 -14.68
N GLU A 680 16.34 -28.84 -13.62
CA GLU A 680 16.71 -27.42 -13.51
C GLU A 680 18.08 -27.23 -12.85
N CYS A 681 18.40 -28.03 -11.83
CA CYS A 681 19.65 -27.94 -11.07
C CYS A 681 20.80 -28.71 -11.73
N GLY A 682 20.55 -29.95 -12.19
CA GLY A 682 21.55 -30.84 -12.80
C GLY A 682 22.70 -31.31 -11.89
N ILE A 683 22.87 -30.68 -10.73
CA ILE A 683 23.91 -30.96 -9.73
C ILE A 683 23.26 -31.49 -8.44
N ASP A 684 23.92 -32.44 -7.77
CA ASP A 684 23.56 -32.85 -6.41
C ASP A 684 24.17 -31.89 -5.36
N PRO A 685 23.35 -31.04 -4.69
CA PRO A 685 23.85 -30.04 -3.74
C PRO A 685 24.48 -30.65 -2.46
N SER A 686 24.32 -31.95 -2.23
CA SER A 686 24.90 -32.63 -1.06
C SER A 686 26.40 -32.91 -1.20
N ILE A 687 26.91 -32.99 -2.43
CA ILE A 687 28.30 -33.41 -2.73
C ILE A 687 29.07 -32.46 -3.66
N ALA A 688 28.44 -31.38 -4.12
CA ALA A 688 29.03 -30.44 -5.08
C ALA A 688 29.82 -29.29 -4.45
N PHE A 689 29.56 -28.93 -3.20
CA PHE A 689 30.27 -27.83 -2.52
C PHE A 689 31.67 -28.28 -2.08
N MET A 690 32.70 -27.54 -2.50
CA MET A 690 34.10 -27.82 -2.16
C MET A 690 34.85 -26.56 -1.77
N GLU A 691 35.83 -26.72 -0.87
CA GLU A 691 36.83 -25.69 -0.59
C GLU A 691 37.87 -25.63 -1.69
N ALA A 692 38.38 -24.44 -1.98
CA ALA A 692 39.38 -24.23 -3.05
C ALA A 692 40.64 -25.12 -2.89
N ARG A 693 41.03 -25.44 -1.65
CA ARG A 693 42.16 -26.34 -1.35
C ARG A 693 41.90 -27.80 -1.72
N GLN A 694 40.64 -28.25 -1.68
CA GLN A 694 40.27 -29.63 -2.00
C GLN A 694 40.38 -29.91 -3.51
N LEU A 695 40.48 -28.87 -4.33
CA LEU A 695 40.76 -28.99 -5.76
C LEU A 695 42.22 -29.41 -6.07
N ILE A 696 43.12 -29.31 -5.08
CA ILE A 696 44.56 -29.59 -5.23
C ILE A 696 44.85 -31.10 -5.16
N ASP A 697 44.05 -31.86 -4.39
CA ASP A 697 44.37 -33.24 -4.00
C ASP A 697 43.66 -34.33 -4.83
N GLY A 698 42.85 -33.96 -5.83
CA GLY A 698 41.95 -34.89 -6.52
C GLY A 698 42.06 -34.92 -8.05
N ASP A 699 42.66 -35.99 -8.59
CA ASP A 699 42.64 -36.33 -10.03
C ASP A 699 41.24 -36.79 -10.52
N SER A 700 40.28 -36.96 -9.62
CA SER A 700 39.10 -37.82 -9.82
C SER A 700 37.80 -37.12 -10.22
N ARG A 701 37.77 -35.79 -10.41
CA ARG A 701 36.57 -35.11 -10.97
C ARG A 701 36.95 -34.12 -12.07
N PRO A 702 36.74 -34.47 -13.36
CA PRO A 702 37.11 -33.63 -14.51
C PRO A 702 36.12 -32.50 -14.83
N GLY A 703 35.11 -32.27 -13.99
CA GLY A 703 34.01 -31.34 -14.28
C GLY A 703 34.32 -29.86 -14.16
N PRO A 704 33.38 -29.00 -14.61
CA PRO A 704 33.52 -27.56 -14.58
C PRO A 704 33.49 -26.99 -13.15
N ILE A 705 34.16 -25.85 -12.97
CA ILE A 705 34.24 -25.18 -11.67
C ILE A 705 33.30 -23.98 -11.69
N VAL A 706 32.40 -23.91 -10.71
CA VAL A 706 31.49 -22.78 -10.52
C VAL A 706 31.90 -22.05 -9.24
N ILE A 707 32.57 -20.92 -9.40
CA ILE A 707 32.97 -20.04 -8.31
C ILE A 707 31.79 -19.12 -7.99
N PHE A 708 31.42 -18.95 -6.72
CA PHE A 708 30.29 -18.10 -6.35
C PHE A 708 30.62 -17.07 -5.26
N ASP A 709 29.96 -15.92 -5.33
CA ASP A 709 30.03 -14.85 -4.33
C ASP A 709 28.68 -14.11 -4.23
N ASP A 710 28.47 -13.29 -3.20
CA ASP A 710 27.24 -12.50 -3.07
C ASP A 710 27.27 -11.24 -3.96
N PHE A 711 28.42 -10.56 -4.02
CA PHE A 711 28.58 -9.29 -4.70
C PHE A 711 29.94 -9.14 -5.39
N ILE A 712 29.92 -8.86 -6.70
CA ILE A 712 31.13 -8.53 -7.47
C ILE A 712 31.16 -7.03 -7.79
N GLY A 713 31.88 -6.28 -6.95
CA GLY A 713 32.05 -4.83 -7.07
C GLY A 713 32.98 -4.40 -8.21
N SER A 714 34.30 -4.43 -7.99
CA SER A 714 35.32 -4.12 -9.01
C SER A 714 35.91 -5.35 -9.70
N GLY A 715 35.64 -6.54 -9.16
CA GLY A 715 36.24 -7.80 -9.59
C GLY A 715 37.65 -8.07 -9.03
N ASP A 716 38.30 -7.12 -8.32
CA ASP A 716 39.69 -7.28 -7.85
C ASP A 716 39.92 -8.51 -6.94
N GLN A 717 38.95 -8.81 -6.07
CA GLN A 717 39.05 -9.93 -5.14
C GLN A 717 38.87 -11.25 -5.89
N MET A 718 37.84 -11.34 -6.72
CA MET A 718 37.58 -12.48 -7.60
C MET A 718 38.74 -12.75 -8.56
N ALA A 719 39.34 -11.71 -9.15
CA ALA A 719 40.49 -11.86 -10.04
C ALA A 719 41.70 -12.45 -9.31
N ARG A 720 42.00 -11.97 -8.10
CA ARG A 720 43.06 -12.55 -7.27
C ARG A 720 42.75 -13.99 -6.88
N PHE A 721 41.49 -14.30 -6.59
CA PHE A 721 41.05 -15.66 -6.28
C PHE A 721 41.28 -16.61 -7.45
N ILE A 722 40.83 -16.26 -8.66
CA ILE A 722 41.01 -17.07 -9.88
C ILE A 722 42.50 -17.23 -10.21
N ALA A 723 43.29 -16.15 -10.14
CA ALA A 723 44.74 -16.19 -10.40
C ALA A 723 45.47 -17.12 -9.41
N ASN A 724 45.14 -17.03 -8.11
CA ASN A 724 45.70 -17.91 -7.08
C ASN A 724 45.26 -19.36 -7.28
N LEU A 725 44.01 -19.59 -7.64
CA LEU A 725 43.46 -20.91 -7.91
C LEU A 725 44.19 -21.56 -9.09
N HIS A 726 44.39 -20.82 -10.19
CA HIS A 726 45.16 -21.25 -11.36
C HIS A 726 46.65 -21.48 -11.05
N ALA A 727 47.28 -20.60 -10.27
CA ALA A 727 48.70 -20.74 -9.90
C ALA A 727 48.96 -22.02 -9.07
N LYS A 728 48.02 -22.37 -8.18
CA LYS A 728 48.11 -23.59 -7.36
C LYS A 728 47.68 -24.86 -8.10
N ASN A 729 46.94 -24.72 -9.20
CA ASN A 729 46.40 -25.83 -9.98
C ASN A 729 46.58 -25.58 -11.49
N PRO A 730 47.79 -25.78 -12.05
CA PRO A 730 48.05 -25.50 -13.47
C PRO A 730 47.17 -26.30 -14.43
N ASN A 731 46.68 -27.48 -14.00
CA ASN A 731 45.76 -28.35 -14.76
C ASN A 731 44.36 -27.73 -14.95
N LEU A 732 44.05 -26.59 -14.33
CA LEU A 732 42.78 -25.88 -14.52
C LEU A 732 42.57 -25.35 -15.94
N LYS A 733 43.63 -25.22 -16.75
CA LYS A 733 43.49 -24.86 -18.17
C LYS A 733 42.60 -25.83 -18.96
N ALA A 734 42.51 -27.09 -18.51
CA ALA A 734 41.66 -28.09 -19.16
C ALA A 734 40.18 -27.99 -18.74
N ARG A 735 39.82 -27.09 -17.80
CA ARG A 735 38.47 -27.01 -17.21
C ARG A 735 37.79 -25.69 -17.55
N LYS A 736 36.48 -25.73 -17.78
CA LYS A 736 35.65 -24.52 -17.87
C LYS A 736 35.45 -23.93 -16.47
N ILE A 737 35.61 -22.61 -16.36
CA ILE A 737 35.41 -21.87 -15.11
C ILE A 737 34.24 -20.92 -15.29
N PHE A 738 33.24 -21.08 -14.45
CA PHE A 738 32.07 -20.20 -14.34
C PHE A 738 32.17 -19.42 -13.04
N VAL A 739 31.89 -18.13 -13.08
CA VAL A 739 31.77 -17.29 -11.88
C VAL A 739 30.32 -16.83 -11.79
N ILE A 740 29.71 -16.99 -10.63
CA ILE A 740 28.32 -16.60 -10.39
C ILE A 740 28.19 -15.65 -9.22
N ALA A 741 27.29 -14.69 -9.30
CA ALA A 741 26.97 -13.78 -8.20
C ALA A 741 25.48 -13.44 -8.12
N ILE A 742 25.02 -13.02 -6.94
CA ILE A 742 23.68 -12.42 -6.83
C ILE A 742 23.69 -11.06 -7.54
N VAL A 743 24.68 -10.22 -7.26
CA VAL A 743 24.79 -8.89 -7.85
C VAL A 743 26.21 -8.63 -8.37
N ALA A 744 26.34 -8.06 -9.57
CA ALA A 744 27.64 -7.64 -10.11
C ALA A 744 27.53 -6.38 -10.96
N PHE A 745 28.57 -5.54 -10.94
CA PHE A 745 28.68 -4.46 -11.92
C PHE A 745 29.09 -4.99 -13.30
N ASP A 746 28.48 -4.45 -14.35
CA ASP A 746 28.78 -4.83 -15.73
C ASP A 746 30.25 -4.64 -16.13
N GLU A 747 30.91 -3.62 -15.57
CA GLU A 747 32.34 -3.41 -15.79
C GLU A 747 33.19 -4.53 -15.18
N ALA A 748 32.84 -4.97 -13.97
CA ALA A 748 33.56 -6.05 -13.29
C ALA A 748 33.40 -7.39 -14.02
N ILE A 749 32.20 -7.68 -14.54
CA ILE A 749 31.93 -8.83 -15.41
C ILE A 749 32.88 -8.79 -16.63
N ARG A 750 32.85 -7.71 -17.42
CA ARG A 750 33.70 -7.58 -18.62
C ARG A 750 35.18 -7.68 -18.29
N ARG A 751 35.62 -7.06 -17.19
CA ARG A 751 37.02 -7.08 -16.76
C ARG A 751 37.48 -8.50 -16.44
N LEU A 752 36.70 -9.27 -15.68
CA LEU A 752 37.03 -10.64 -15.32
C LEU A 752 37.08 -11.55 -16.56
N GLU A 753 36.08 -11.46 -17.45
CA GLU A 753 36.06 -12.25 -18.68
C GLU A 753 37.23 -11.93 -19.61
N ASN A 754 37.59 -10.64 -19.75
CA ASN A 754 38.73 -10.23 -20.57
C ASN A 754 40.06 -10.64 -19.95
N GLN A 755 40.24 -10.44 -18.64
CA GLN A 755 41.48 -10.75 -17.93
C GLN A 755 41.79 -12.25 -17.93
N PHE A 756 40.77 -13.11 -17.91
CA PHE A 756 40.90 -14.56 -17.88
C PHE A 756 40.35 -15.24 -19.15
N ALA A 757 40.37 -14.55 -20.29
CA ALA A 757 39.92 -15.08 -21.57
C ALA A 757 40.65 -16.38 -21.95
N SER A 758 41.95 -16.49 -21.63
CA SER A 758 42.76 -17.70 -21.86
C SER A 758 42.36 -18.91 -21.01
N LEU A 759 41.57 -18.70 -19.94
CA LEU A 759 41.00 -19.74 -19.09
C LEU A 759 39.51 -19.99 -19.39
N SER A 760 38.97 -19.36 -20.44
CA SER A 760 37.54 -19.44 -20.79
C SER A 760 36.60 -19.11 -19.63
N VAL A 761 36.98 -18.15 -18.78
CA VAL A 761 36.14 -17.70 -17.65
C VAL A 761 34.89 -17.00 -18.19
N LYS A 762 33.72 -17.40 -17.67
CA LYS A 762 32.44 -16.73 -17.92
C LYS A 762 31.80 -16.28 -16.62
N VAL A 763 31.25 -15.07 -16.59
CA VAL A 763 30.68 -14.49 -15.37
C VAL A 763 29.18 -14.26 -15.55
N PHE A 764 28.39 -14.75 -14.60
CA PHE A 764 26.95 -14.63 -14.56
C PHE A 764 26.52 -13.94 -13.27
N ALA A 765 25.55 -13.03 -13.36
CA ALA A 765 24.99 -12.38 -12.18
C ALA A 765 23.48 -12.26 -12.32
N SER A 766 22.76 -12.54 -11.22
CA SER A 766 21.29 -12.46 -11.21
C SER A 766 20.79 -11.02 -11.33
N ASP A 767 21.50 -10.06 -10.73
CA ASP A 767 21.26 -8.63 -10.88
C ASP A 767 22.53 -7.95 -11.42
N ARG A 768 22.44 -7.42 -12.65
CA ARG A 768 23.53 -6.73 -13.31
C ARG A 768 23.36 -5.23 -13.14
N LEU A 769 24.31 -4.62 -12.46
CA LEU A 769 24.30 -3.18 -12.22
C LEU A 769 25.11 -2.46 -13.30
N PRO A 770 24.52 -1.48 -14.02
CA PRO A 770 25.29 -0.61 -14.87
C PRO A 770 26.13 0.36 -14.02
N GLU A 771 27.16 0.96 -14.60
CA GLU A 771 27.99 1.99 -13.94
C GLU A 771 27.16 3.19 -13.44
N SER A 772 26.05 3.51 -14.11
CA SER A 772 25.10 4.55 -13.68
C SER A 772 24.39 4.25 -12.36
N ALA A 773 24.45 3.01 -11.86
CA ALA A 773 23.90 2.64 -10.56
C ALA A 773 24.81 3.04 -9.38
N ARG A 774 26.08 3.43 -9.62
CA ARG A 774 26.94 3.96 -8.56
C ARG A 774 26.39 5.28 -8.02
N ALA A 775 26.47 5.45 -6.71
CA ALA A 775 25.83 6.53 -5.97
C ALA A 775 26.08 7.91 -6.57
N PHE A 776 27.29 8.23 -7.03
CA PHE A 776 27.64 9.55 -7.54
C PHE A 776 28.07 9.56 -9.00
N HIS A 777 27.67 8.54 -9.78
CA HIS A 777 27.87 8.55 -11.22
C HIS A 777 27.05 9.69 -11.87
N ALA A 778 27.60 10.36 -12.89
CA ALA A 778 26.97 11.52 -13.53
C ALA A 778 25.59 11.22 -14.13
N ARG A 779 25.39 9.98 -14.60
CA ARG A 779 24.11 9.46 -15.13
C ARG A 779 23.19 8.81 -14.08
N ASN A 780 23.51 8.88 -12.79
CA ASN A 780 22.62 8.33 -11.78
C ASN A 780 21.38 9.23 -11.65
N PRO A 781 20.16 8.70 -11.89
CA PRO A 781 18.93 9.49 -11.91
C PRO A 781 18.56 10.08 -10.55
N ILE A 782 19.23 9.68 -9.47
CA ILE A 782 19.01 10.31 -8.17
C ILE A 782 19.55 11.74 -8.12
N TRP A 783 20.24 12.30 -9.11
CA TRP A 783 20.73 13.68 -9.06
C TRP A 783 20.08 14.58 -10.11
N ASP A 784 19.52 15.72 -9.69
CA ASP A 784 18.91 16.70 -10.61
C ASP A 784 19.94 17.58 -11.32
N SER A 785 21.11 17.75 -10.70
CA SER A 785 22.19 18.59 -11.18
C SER A 785 23.55 18.03 -10.78
N ASP A 786 24.58 18.32 -11.57
CA ASP A 786 25.96 17.99 -11.23
C ASP A 786 26.46 18.69 -9.96
N GLN A 787 25.90 19.87 -9.66
CA GLN A 787 26.21 20.60 -8.43
C GLN A 787 25.72 19.85 -7.20
N ASP A 788 24.47 19.36 -7.22
CA ASP A 788 23.91 18.57 -6.12
C ASP A 788 24.64 17.24 -5.93
N ARG A 789 24.94 16.56 -7.04
CA ARG A 789 25.77 15.34 -7.04
C ARG A 789 27.12 15.57 -6.39
N SER A 790 27.82 16.64 -6.79
CA SER A 790 29.16 16.98 -6.29
C SER A 790 29.13 17.35 -4.81
N ARG A 791 28.11 18.09 -4.38
CA ARG A 791 27.89 18.44 -2.97
C ARG A 791 27.65 17.20 -2.11
N ALA A 792 26.81 16.28 -2.60
CA ALA A 792 26.51 15.03 -1.90
C ALA A 792 27.73 14.10 -1.84
N ARG A 793 28.48 13.97 -2.94
CA ARG A 793 29.71 13.18 -3.00
C ARG A 793 30.76 13.69 -2.01
N THR A 794 30.98 15.01 -1.99
CA THR A 794 31.94 15.65 -1.08
C THR A 794 31.57 15.39 0.38
N TRP A 795 30.30 15.56 0.71
CA TRP A 795 29.79 15.29 2.04
C TRP A 795 29.91 13.82 2.46
N ALA A 796 29.47 12.90 1.61
CA ALA A 796 29.56 11.46 1.87
C ALA A 796 31.01 11.00 2.02
N SER A 797 31.94 11.57 1.23
CA SER A 797 33.37 11.29 1.32
C SER A 797 33.98 11.82 2.62
N GLN A 798 33.66 13.06 3.02
CA GLN A 798 34.13 13.63 4.29
C GLN A 798 33.70 12.79 5.49
N LEU A 799 32.42 12.41 5.55
CA LEU A 799 31.90 11.57 6.61
C LEU A 799 32.48 10.15 6.52
N GLY A 800 32.55 9.57 5.33
CA GLY A 800 33.09 8.23 5.10
C GLY A 800 34.54 8.07 5.56
N ARG A 801 35.40 9.09 5.37
CA ARG A 801 36.77 9.10 5.90
C ARG A 801 36.84 8.91 7.41
N GLN A 802 35.93 9.58 8.13
CA GLN A 802 35.83 9.47 9.58
C GLN A 802 35.29 8.10 9.98
N LEU A 803 34.34 7.57 9.21
CA LEU A 803 33.69 6.31 9.50
C LEU A 803 34.59 5.08 9.31
N VAL A 804 35.47 5.11 8.32
CA VAL A 804 36.40 4.00 8.04
C VAL A 804 37.76 4.18 8.72
N ALA A 805 37.99 5.29 9.42
CA ALA A 805 39.22 5.51 10.18
C ALA A 805 39.38 4.45 11.27
N GLY A 806 40.46 3.66 11.19
CA GLY A 806 40.73 2.58 12.14
C GLY A 806 39.98 1.28 11.86
N VAL A 807 39.24 1.17 10.75
CA VAL A 807 38.66 -0.11 10.31
C VAL A 807 39.76 -0.96 9.67
N GLU A 808 39.94 -2.18 10.16
CA GLU A 808 40.99 -3.10 9.68
C GLU A 808 40.87 -3.35 8.17
N GLY A 809 41.99 -3.22 7.46
CA GLY A 809 42.06 -3.44 6.02
C GLY A 809 41.50 -2.31 5.16
N MET A 810 41.03 -1.20 5.75
CA MET A 810 40.55 -0.02 5.03
C MET A 810 41.47 1.20 5.21
N GLU A 811 41.54 2.02 4.17
CA GLU A 811 42.29 3.28 4.16
C GLU A 811 41.31 4.46 4.03
N SER A 812 41.37 5.43 4.95
CA SER A 812 40.41 6.55 5.01
C SER A 812 40.19 7.24 3.68
N GLU A 813 41.25 7.67 2.98
CA GLU A 813 41.10 8.39 1.71
C GLU A 813 40.61 7.49 0.57
N ARG A 814 41.11 6.26 0.49
CA ARG A 814 40.78 5.32 -0.59
C ARG A 814 39.36 4.80 -0.49
N ASP A 815 38.90 4.54 0.73
CA ASP A 815 37.68 3.78 1.02
C ASP A 815 36.54 4.65 1.56
N ALA A 816 36.71 5.99 1.53
CA ALA A 816 35.71 6.98 1.96
C ALA A 816 34.32 6.82 1.30
N LEU A 817 34.28 6.31 0.08
CA LEU A 817 33.04 6.06 -0.68
C LEU A 817 32.82 4.56 -0.92
N GLY A 818 33.30 3.72 0.01
CA GLY A 818 33.35 2.26 -0.12
C GLY A 818 34.67 1.80 -0.73
N TRP A 819 34.96 0.50 -0.67
CA TRP A 819 36.21 -0.11 -1.12
C TRP A 819 36.66 0.42 -2.50
N LYS A 820 37.79 1.12 -2.52
CA LYS A 820 38.37 1.80 -3.69
C LYS A 820 37.38 2.71 -4.45
N GLY A 821 36.51 3.41 -3.74
CA GLY A 821 35.48 4.27 -4.35
C GLY A 821 34.37 3.48 -5.05
N GLY A 822 34.00 2.31 -4.50
CA GLY A 822 32.98 1.44 -5.08
C GLY A 822 31.61 2.10 -5.27
N GLU A 823 31.22 3.02 -4.38
CA GLU A 823 29.97 3.80 -4.47
C GLU A 823 28.71 2.96 -4.63
N ALA A 824 28.72 1.73 -4.12
CA ALA A 824 27.57 0.86 -4.19
C ALA A 824 26.49 1.31 -3.20
N LEU A 825 25.23 1.05 -3.55
CA LEU A 825 24.06 1.28 -2.71
C LEU A 825 23.34 -0.05 -2.53
N ILE A 826 23.98 -0.99 -1.83
CA ILE A 826 23.50 -2.36 -1.66
C ILE A 826 23.76 -2.89 -0.24
N ALA A 827 22.83 -3.69 0.28
CA ALA A 827 23.06 -4.55 1.43
C ALA A 827 22.28 -5.86 1.31
N PHE A 828 22.75 -6.88 2.01
CA PHE A 828 22.07 -8.16 2.18
C PHE A 828 21.58 -8.28 3.63
N SER A 829 20.56 -9.10 3.86
CA SER A 829 20.02 -9.40 5.20
C SER A 829 21.08 -9.83 6.21
N TYR A 830 22.10 -10.56 5.77
CA TYR A 830 23.15 -11.09 6.62
C TYR A 830 24.43 -10.24 6.65
N ASN A 831 24.65 -9.36 5.66
CA ASN A 831 25.85 -8.53 5.61
C ASN A 831 25.74 -7.35 4.62
N THR A 832 26.53 -6.29 4.84
CA THR A 832 26.67 -5.18 3.89
C THR A 832 28.03 -5.22 3.20
N PRO A 833 28.12 -5.27 1.86
CA PRO A 833 29.39 -5.23 1.14
C PRO A 833 30.21 -3.99 1.46
N ASN A 834 31.53 -4.14 1.56
CA ASN A 834 32.43 -3.02 1.85
C ASN A 834 32.57 -2.02 0.69
N ASN A 835 32.07 -2.37 -0.51
CA ASN A 835 31.89 -1.45 -1.63
C ASN A 835 30.73 -0.46 -1.42
N THR A 836 29.84 -0.71 -0.47
CA THR A 836 28.74 0.18 -0.12
C THR A 836 29.26 1.41 0.63
N LEU A 837 28.58 2.56 0.48
CA LEU A 837 28.99 3.79 1.19
C LEU A 837 29.07 3.56 2.72
N PRO A 838 30.17 3.94 3.39
CA PRO A 838 30.38 3.71 4.83
C PRO A 838 29.28 4.27 5.72
N ILE A 839 28.60 5.35 5.28
CA ILE A 839 27.47 5.97 5.98
C ILE A 839 26.33 4.98 6.29
N PHE A 840 26.23 3.89 5.54
CA PHE A 840 25.19 2.88 5.74
C PHE A 840 25.60 1.73 6.66
N TRP A 841 26.89 1.45 6.87
CA TRP A 841 27.31 0.19 7.50
C TRP A 841 28.40 0.26 8.56
N SER A 842 29.25 1.30 8.57
CA SER A 842 30.36 1.38 9.52
C SER A 842 29.87 1.74 10.92
N ARG A 843 30.49 1.17 11.96
CA ARG A 843 30.17 1.49 13.38
C ARG A 843 31.11 2.54 14.00
N THR A 844 32.27 2.78 13.41
CA THR A 844 33.26 3.70 13.96
C THR A 844 32.93 5.14 13.64
N ARG A 845 33.05 6.02 14.64
CA ARG A 845 33.22 7.45 14.46
C ARG A 845 34.14 7.90 15.58
N SER A 846 35.25 8.54 15.26
CA SER A 846 36.28 8.94 16.21
C SER A 846 35.65 9.77 17.34
N GLY A 847 35.46 9.19 18.52
CA GLY A 847 34.88 9.86 19.70
C GLY A 847 33.35 9.87 19.83
N ALA A 848 32.58 9.23 18.95
CA ALA A 848 31.12 9.08 19.10
C ALA A 848 30.60 7.76 18.50
N ALA A 849 29.53 7.17 19.04
CA ALA A 849 28.91 5.99 18.43
C ALA A 849 28.15 6.39 17.15
N TRP A 850 28.58 5.89 15.98
CA TRP A 850 27.76 5.96 14.77
C TRP A 850 26.83 4.74 14.75
N ALA A 851 25.52 4.95 14.56
CA ALA A 851 24.55 3.88 14.42
C ALA A 851 24.22 3.68 12.93
N PRO A 852 24.82 2.69 12.25
CA PRO A 852 24.57 2.43 10.83
C PRO A 852 23.20 1.81 10.59
N LEU A 853 22.68 2.02 9.37
CA LEU A 853 21.38 1.48 8.97
C LEU A 853 21.44 -0.03 8.70
N PHE A 854 22.52 -0.48 8.06
CA PHE A 854 22.78 -1.86 7.65
C PHE A 854 24.18 -2.28 8.11
N GLU A 855 24.28 -2.74 9.35
CA GLU A 855 25.58 -3.06 9.96
C GLU A 855 26.34 -4.15 9.17
N ARG A 856 27.65 -3.97 9.03
CA ARG A 856 28.54 -5.01 8.51
C ARG A 856 29.01 -5.89 9.67
N TYR A 857 28.87 -7.21 9.51
CA TYR A 857 29.39 -8.19 10.45
C TYR A 857 30.58 -8.89 9.79
N GLY A 858 31.80 -8.61 10.26
CA GLY A 858 33.00 -9.26 9.72
C GLY A 858 34.30 -8.56 10.01
#